data_AF-A0A6M3J6H6-F1
#
_entry.id   AF-A0A6M3J6H6-F1
#
_cell.length_a   1.000
_cell.length_b   1.000
_cell.length_c   1.000
_cell.angle_alpha   90.00
_cell.angle_beta   90.00
_cell.angle_gamma   90.00
#
_symmetry.space_group_name_H-M   'P 1'
#
loop_
_entity.id
_entity.type
_entity.pdbx_description
1 polymer ?
#
loop_
_entity_poly.entity_id
_entity_poly.type
_entity_poly.pdbx_seq_one_letter_code
_entity_poly.pdbx_strand_id
1 'polypeptide(L)'
;MTTFLTTGQKAPQEMILNGFRLGAARLGGWYPTVNITINGTTRTTYAQVDSLSITEYEGSTPNEARLRVSGFVPSYGHEIKIGIHTVGVTRHLIFAGHIMGIDQVTEAGDAANVAYDLTCIEYTWLLNRRLVSKQYTAMSATAILQDLINTFTSGFTCVNVEAGLPTIDEITFTNVEVSDAIERVMKRIGGYWKIDYGKDLHAFLSAGVSANSVTDAAPHTAEVDSFAINRDLSQVRTRYYGEGTGSKLLAACEAGETILPVEDALPFSDAGGTVKVEHRILTYTGKVAGGGGALVGPGVTPSGAPVPALATGTGVESGVHQYAYTWVTASGETLPSPLANITTDSDEVAAPGAAVSTEDTGGSGTTTWAVGESIYWAVTYVNAAGGETTAGTSSNTIVATLVGGGYPHIQLLTSIPVPSDERIVEKRIYINRDGAWDGYYSRTGAHLSETTYTAYATRTAGSPPGSNTTATGQVDLSGISVGPSGTTDRKIYRTVAAGSQLKLQQTIANNTATDGVTDATADASLGANAPSSDTSGLTQPTGQVNPGATSLIVASTGAFRSSGGWAILPGGQYVRYTGLSAGALTGVPATGTGAILAAVSYNTTVTAPPLLIGVPASGTGAILATLPEANLEIYLVVQRDDVVRQAALAVLTGGDGIVEGWLQDRRLSETEMIARCDAALEMNGDPAVGVAWDTRDRSVQAAKLVTFDLTALALSETDLKIQRVTINRFLDGGVTVWPWRKAEASSARDTFEALVRQIKG
;
A
#
# COMPACT_ATOMS: atom_id res chain seq x y z
N MET A 1 -9.94 65.25 51.22
CA MET A 1 -9.48 65.22 49.82
C MET A 1 -8.48 64.10 49.72
N THR A 2 -8.99 62.91 49.48
CA THR A 2 -8.26 61.65 49.42
C THR A 2 -8.98 60.90 48.33
N THR A 3 -8.38 60.75 47.15
CA THR A 3 -8.78 59.68 46.21
C THR A 3 -7.80 59.52 45.04
N PHE A 4 -7.32 58.28 44.92
CA PHE A 4 -6.91 57.52 43.73
C PHE A 4 -5.61 57.89 42.99
N LEU A 5 -4.51 57.30 43.45
CA LEU A 5 -3.55 56.65 42.56
C LEU A 5 -3.84 55.14 42.62
N THR A 6 -4.16 54.53 41.48
CA THR A 6 -4.29 53.08 41.32
C THR A 6 -2.97 52.43 40.93
N THR A 7 -2.77 51.22 41.44
CA THR A 7 -1.60 50.35 41.25
C THR A 7 -1.34 50.06 39.77
N GLY A 8 -0.11 50.32 39.30
CA GLY A 8 0.30 49.92 37.94
C GLY A 8 1.51 50.65 37.34
N GLN A 9 1.93 51.80 37.90
CA GLN A 9 3.05 52.56 37.33
C GLN A 9 4.24 52.60 38.28
N LYS A 10 5.05 51.54 38.29
CA LYS A 10 6.42 51.56 38.83
C LYS A 10 7.44 51.41 37.70
N ALA A 11 8.08 52.54 37.36
CA ALA A 11 9.52 52.76 37.06
C ALA A 11 10.17 51.95 35.90
N PRO A 12 11.40 52.28 35.40
CA PRO A 12 12.51 53.02 36.04
C PRO A 12 13.06 54.19 35.18
N GLN A 13 13.45 55.38 35.67
CA GLN A 13 14.42 55.72 36.71
C GLN A 13 15.59 54.75 36.86
N GLU A 14 16.51 54.71 35.88
CA GLU A 14 17.95 54.59 36.16
C GLU A 14 18.74 55.44 35.14
N MET A 15 19.45 56.45 35.64
CA MET A 15 20.21 57.41 34.86
C MET A 15 21.68 57.24 35.25
N ILE A 16 22.48 56.57 34.40
CA ILE A 16 23.95 56.58 34.53
C ILE A 16 24.43 57.94 34.00
N LEU A 17 24.80 58.79 34.96
CA LEU A 17 25.25 60.15 34.76
C LEU A 17 26.75 60.16 34.44
N ASN A 18 27.14 60.46 33.20
CA ASN A 18 28.47 60.96 32.89
C ASN A 18 28.46 61.80 31.61
N GLY A 19 28.32 63.13 31.77
CA GLY A 19 28.71 64.08 30.73
C GLY A 19 27.67 65.08 30.20
N PHE A 20 26.46 65.18 30.75
CA PHE A 20 25.46 66.11 30.20
C PHE A 20 25.60 67.55 30.74
N ARG A 21 25.84 68.52 29.85
CA ARG A 21 25.82 69.96 30.17
C ARG A 21 24.38 70.49 30.14
N LEU A 22 23.98 71.20 31.21
CA LEU A 22 22.62 71.68 31.51
C LEU A 22 22.02 72.73 30.53
N GLY A 23 22.73 73.17 29.49
CA GLY A 23 22.26 74.21 28.57
C GLY A 23 21.29 73.73 27.46
N ALA A 24 21.10 72.42 27.28
CA ALA A 24 20.33 71.84 26.18
C ALA A 24 19.04 71.11 26.60
N ALA A 25 18.62 71.24 27.86
CA ALA A 25 17.40 70.59 28.34
C ALA A 25 16.22 71.58 28.34
N ARG A 26 15.34 71.50 27.33
CA ARG A 26 13.94 71.91 27.52
C ARG A 26 13.23 70.80 28.28
N LEU A 27 12.82 71.12 29.51
CA LEU A 27 11.95 70.31 30.37
C LEU A 27 10.57 70.15 29.70
N GLY A 28 10.15 68.90 29.44
CA GLY A 28 8.79 68.53 29.06
C GLY A 28 8.60 68.23 27.58
N GLY A 29 8.48 66.95 27.23
CA GLY A 29 8.14 66.45 25.89
C GLY A 29 9.17 65.44 25.38
N TRP A 30 8.76 64.19 25.22
CA TRP A 30 9.54 63.19 24.48
C TRP A 30 9.42 63.49 22.98
N TYR A 31 10.53 63.53 22.24
CA TYR A 31 10.56 63.95 20.82
C TYR A 31 10.97 62.78 19.91
N PRO A 32 10.11 62.24 19.03
CA PRO A 32 10.57 61.40 17.92
C PRO A 32 11.30 62.23 16.85
N THR A 33 12.58 62.52 17.08
CA THR A 33 13.46 63.09 16.03
C THR A 33 14.03 61.98 15.14
N VAL A 34 13.81 62.05 13.84
CA VAL A 34 14.44 61.16 12.85
C VAL A 34 15.93 61.49 12.78
N ASN A 35 16.78 60.47 12.87
CA ASN A 35 18.23 60.59 12.74
C ASN A 35 18.72 59.67 11.63
N ILE A 36 19.53 60.21 10.71
CA ILE A 36 20.00 59.51 9.52
C ILE A 36 21.53 59.62 9.47
N THR A 37 22.20 58.48 9.34
CA THR A 37 23.63 58.42 9.01
C THR A 37 23.84 57.71 7.69
N ILE A 38 24.72 58.24 6.85
CA ILE A 38 25.19 57.60 5.62
C ILE A 38 26.70 57.42 5.73
N ASN A 39 27.13 56.17 5.60
CA ASN A 39 28.51 55.70 5.77
C ASN A 39 29.16 56.25 7.06
N GLY A 40 28.43 56.14 8.19
CA GLY A 40 28.87 56.62 9.50
C GLY A 40 28.81 58.15 9.71
N THR A 41 28.53 58.94 8.68
CA THR A 41 28.39 60.40 8.77
C THR A 41 26.93 60.80 9.01
N THR A 42 26.66 61.68 9.97
CA THR A 42 25.29 62.21 10.20
C THR A 42 24.86 63.08 9.03
N ARG A 43 23.70 62.74 8.42
CA ARG A 43 23.12 63.40 7.24
C ARG A 43 21.68 63.85 7.44
N THR A 44 21.15 63.84 8.67
CA THR A 44 19.76 64.20 8.99
C THR A 44 19.31 65.54 8.37
N THR A 45 20.12 66.59 8.44
CA THR A 45 19.78 67.93 7.91
C THR A 45 19.81 68.01 6.38
N TYR A 46 20.38 67.01 5.73
CA TYR A 46 20.48 66.90 4.27
C TYR A 46 19.38 65.99 3.69
N ALA A 47 18.56 65.38 4.54
CA ALA A 47 17.46 64.52 4.15
C ALA A 47 16.13 65.25 4.26
N GLN A 48 15.28 65.10 3.24
CA GLN A 48 13.91 65.60 3.28
C GLN A 48 13.04 64.56 3.97
N VAL A 49 12.82 64.74 5.27
CA VAL A 49 12.13 63.75 6.13
C VAL A 49 10.69 63.46 5.66
N ASP A 50 10.01 64.42 5.02
CA ASP A 50 8.66 64.19 4.46
C ASP A 50 8.64 63.20 3.29
N SER A 51 9.76 63.03 2.58
CA SER A 51 9.92 62.04 1.51
C SER A 51 10.28 60.65 2.04
N LEU A 52 10.58 60.52 3.33
CA LEU A 52 11.00 59.26 3.92
C LEU A 52 9.81 58.30 3.98
N SER A 53 10.01 57.13 3.36
CA SER A 53 9.11 55.98 3.46
C SER A 53 9.94 54.74 3.72
N ILE A 54 9.54 53.94 4.70
CA ILE A 54 10.17 52.65 5.01
C ILE A 54 9.10 51.59 4.87
N THR A 55 9.33 50.58 4.03
CA THR A 55 8.42 49.45 3.88
C THR A 55 9.07 48.19 4.42
N GLU A 56 8.43 47.59 5.42
CA GLU A 56 8.76 46.30 5.96
C GLU A 56 7.91 45.21 5.28
N TYR A 57 8.50 44.05 5.01
CA TYR A 57 7.84 42.88 4.43
C TYR A 57 8.03 41.64 5.31
N GLU A 58 7.12 40.68 5.20
CA GLU A 58 7.27 39.34 5.75
C GLU A 58 8.17 38.46 4.86
N GLY A 59 8.93 37.57 5.49
CA GLY A 59 9.62 36.46 4.83
C GLY A 59 10.96 36.87 4.24
N SER A 60 11.32 36.31 3.07
CA SER A 60 12.59 36.59 2.39
C SER A 60 12.60 37.89 1.57
N THR A 61 11.47 38.61 1.50
CA THR A 61 11.39 39.89 0.78
C THR A 61 12.17 40.97 1.57
N PRO A 62 13.16 41.64 0.96
CA PRO A 62 13.94 42.65 1.67
C PRO A 62 13.13 43.89 2.05
N ASN A 63 13.32 44.38 3.27
CA ASN A 63 12.81 45.69 3.68
C ASN A 63 13.47 46.83 2.87
N GLU A 64 12.69 47.87 2.58
CA GLU A 64 13.11 48.97 1.71
C GLU A 64 12.94 50.32 2.40
N ALA A 65 13.88 51.25 2.19
CA ALA A 65 13.70 52.66 2.54
C ALA A 65 13.90 53.54 1.30
N ARG A 66 13.01 54.51 1.12
CA ARG A 66 13.12 55.58 0.13
C ARG A 66 13.19 56.92 0.84
N LEU A 67 14.11 57.77 0.40
CA LEU A 67 14.21 59.16 0.86
C LEU A 67 14.91 60.02 -0.17
N ARG A 68 14.59 61.31 -0.16
CA ARG A 68 15.32 62.34 -0.89
C ARG A 68 16.39 62.98 -0.04
N VAL A 69 17.57 63.20 -0.62
CA VAL A 69 18.67 63.95 -0.01
C VAL A 69 19.19 65.05 -0.93
N SER A 70 19.76 66.12 -0.37
CA SER A 70 20.38 67.22 -1.11
C SER A 70 21.63 67.74 -0.41
N GLY A 71 22.42 68.59 -1.07
CA GLY A 71 23.62 69.21 -0.47
C GLY A 71 24.86 68.30 -0.36
N PHE A 72 24.80 67.07 -0.86
CA PHE A 72 25.95 66.19 -1.08
C PHE A 72 25.63 65.14 -2.16
N VAL A 73 26.67 64.52 -2.72
CA VAL A 73 26.52 63.42 -3.69
C VAL A 73 26.56 62.07 -2.94
N PRO A 74 25.48 61.27 -2.94
CA PRO A 74 25.47 59.93 -2.34
C PRO A 74 26.29 58.94 -3.18
N SER A 75 26.58 57.75 -2.65
CA SER A 75 27.30 56.70 -3.39
C SER A 75 26.66 55.34 -3.19
N TYR A 76 26.65 54.53 -4.25
CA TYR A 76 26.16 53.16 -4.23
C TYR A 76 26.89 52.32 -3.18
N GLY A 77 26.15 51.45 -2.50
CA GLY A 77 26.68 50.53 -1.50
C GLY A 77 27.04 51.16 -0.14
N HIS A 78 26.97 52.49 0.02
CA HIS A 78 27.13 53.10 1.33
C HIS A 78 26.05 52.60 2.31
N GLU A 79 26.46 52.30 3.54
CA GLU A 79 25.52 51.95 4.61
C GLU A 79 24.67 53.16 4.99
N ILE A 80 23.37 52.95 5.16
CA ILE A 80 22.44 53.94 5.70
C ILE A 80 21.77 53.37 6.94
N LYS A 81 21.69 54.18 8.00
CA LYS A 81 20.94 53.87 9.22
C LYS A 81 19.96 54.98 9.51
N ILE A 82 18.73 54.60 9.81
CA ILE A 82 17.63 55.51 10.13
C ILE A 82 17.09 55.06 11.48
N GLY A 83 17.10 55.98 12.44
CA GLY A 83 16.64 55.71 13.79
C GLY A 83 15.80 56.84 14.34
N ILE A 84 14.91 56.51 15.26
CA ILE A 84 14.17 57.51 16.03
C ILE A 84 14.99 57.80 17.30
N HIS A 85 15.29 59.06 17.55
CA HIS A 85 16.20 59.59 18.60
C HIS A 85 17.70 59.35 18.34
N THR A 86 18.12 58.15 17.96
CA THR A 86 19.54 57.86 17.67
C THR A 86 19.69 56.64 16.77
N VAL A 87 20.78 56.61 16.01
CA VAL A 87 21.21 55.44 15.20
C VAL A 87 22.25 54.57 15.92
N GLY A 88 22.74 55.01 17.09
CA GLY A 88 23.77 54.31 17.86
C GLY A 88 23.25 53.15 18.71
N VAL A 89 21.92 52.95 18.77
CA VAL A 89 21.28 51.90 19.55
C VAL A 89 20.36 51.10 18.64
N THR A 90 20.62 49.79 18.50
CA THR A 90 19.90 48.91 17.56
C THR A 90 18.38 48.95 17.72
N ARG A 91 17.87 48.96 18.96
CA ARG A 91 16.42 49.02 19.24
C ARG A 91 15.74 50.35 18.86
N HIS A 92 16.50 51.39 18.52
CA HIS A 92 15.98 52.69 18.07
C HIS A 92 16.04 52.83 16.55
N LEU A 93 16.73 51.91 15.86
CA LEU A 93 16.71 51.84 14.41
C LEU A 93 15.33 51.39 13.94
N ILE A 94 14.90 51.99 12.84
CA ILE A 94 13.72 51.62 12.07
C ILE A 94 14.08 51.20 10.65
N PHE A 95 15.34 51.40 10.26
CA PHE A 95 15.93 50.84 9.04
C PHE A 95 17.46 50.85 9.14
N ALA A 96 18.09 49.80 8.64
CA ALA A 96 19.53 49.75 8.43
C ALA A 96 19.84 48.90 7.19
N GLY A 97 20.66 49.42 6.29
CA GLY A 97 20.87 48.80 4.99
C GLY A 97 21.88 49.52 4.13
N HIS A 98 21.79 49.35 2.82
CA HIS A 98 22.68 49.96 1.84
C HIS A 98 21.92 50.70 0.76
N ILE A 99 22.51 51.76 0.23
CA ILE A 99 21.99 52.51 -0.92
C ILE A 99 22.19 51.66 -2.19
N MET A 100 21.10 51.23 -2.80
CA MET A 100 21.08 50.39 -4.01
C MET A 100 20.81 51.21 -5.27
N GLY A 101 19.93 52.20 -5.18
CA GLY A 101 19.54 53.09 -6.26
C GLY A 101 19.78 54.55 -5.89
N ILE A 102 20.24 55.33 -6.87
CA ILE A 102 20.41 56.78 -6.77
C ILE A 102 19.85 57.39 -8.04
N ASP A 103 18.70 58.05 -7.94
CA ASP A 103 18.13 58.83 -9.04
C ASP A 103 18.46 60.31 -8.80
N GLN A 104 19.23 60.91 -9.70
CA GLN A 104 19.51 62.34 -9.64
C GLN A 104 18.30 63.11 -10.19
N VAL A 105 17.80 64.05 -9.39
CA VAL A 105 16.63 64.88 -9.70
C VAL A 105 16.96 66.36 -9.55
N THR A 106 16.18 67.22 -10.20
CA THR A 106 16.21 68.67 -10.01
C THR A 106 14.95 69.13 -9.29
N GLU A 107 15.10 70.06 -8.37
CA GLU A 107 13.99 70.62 -7.60
C GLU A 107 13.54 71.96 -8.17
N ALA A 108 12.24 72.24 -8.08
CA ALA A 108 11.61 73.46 -8.61
C ALA A 108 11.89 73.73 -10.10
N GLY A 109 12.32 72.72 -10.87
CA GLY A 109 12.70 72.86 -12.28
C GLY A 109 14.04 73.56 -12.51
N ASP A 110 14.86 73.74 -11.47
CA ASP A 110 16.14 74.45 -11.53
C ASP A 110 17.32 73.45 -11.52
N ALA A 111 18.15 73.51 -12.56
CA ALA A 111 19.34 72.68 -12.69
C ALA A 111 20.42 72.96 -11.62
N ALA A 112 20.36 74.10 -10.93
CA ALA A 112 21.21 74.40 -9.79
C ALA A 112 20.77 73.69 -8.49
N ASN A 113 19.50 73.29 -8.40
CA ASN A 113 18.92 72.66 -7.22
C ASN A 113 18.87 71.13 -7.39
N VAL A 114 20.05 70.51 -7.36
CA VAL A 114 20.18 69.05 -7.48
C VAL A 114 19.86 68.35 -6.15
N ALA A 115 19.00 67.34 -6.23
CA ALA A 115 18.72 66.40 -5.16
C ALA A 115 18.83 64.96 -5.68
N TYR A 116 18.75 63.99 -4.77
CA TYR A 116 18.89 62.57 -5.09
C TYR A 116 17.81 61.76 -4.38
N ASP A 117 17.03 61.00 -5.14
CA ASP A 117 16.14 59.98 -4.58
C ASP A 117 16.92 58.70 -4.37
N LEU A 118 16.96 58.26 -3.11
CA LEU A 118 17.67 57.06 -2.69
C LEU A 118 16.68 55.90 -2.61
N THR A 119 17.05 54.77 -3.20
CA THR A 119 16.44 53.47 -2.90
C THR A 119 17.42 52.64 -2.09
N CYS A 120 17.02 52.24 -0.90
CA CYS A 120 17.86 51.50 0.02
C CYS A 120 17.24 50.14 0.35
N ILE A 121 18.04 49.09 0.37
CA ILE A 121 17.62 47.75 0.79
C ILE A 121 18.34 47.44 2.10
N GLU A 122 17.65 46.79 3.04
CA GLU A 122 18.25 46.34 4.29
C GLU A 122 19.41 45.33 4.08
N TYR A 123 19.94 44.79 5.17
CA TYR A 123 21.08 43.87 5.11
C TYR A 123 20.83 42.55 4.34
N THR A 124 19.61 42.26 3.92
CA THR A 124 19.28 41.09 3.09
C THR A 124 20.05 41.07 1.75
N TRP A 125 20.39 42.23 1.18
CA TRP A 125 21.31 42.29 0.02
C TRP A 125 22.71 41.72 0.35
N LEU A 126 23.21 41.95 1.57
CA LEU A 126 24.47 41.33 2.03
C LEU A 126 24.30 39.84 2.32
N LEU A 127 23.16 39.45 2.89
CA LEU A 127 22.84 38.07 3.24
C LEU A 127 22.85 37.17 1.99
N ASN A 128 22.25 37.66 0.89
CA ASN A 128 22.06 36.90 -0.34
C ASN A 128 23.25 36.97 -1.33
N ARG A 129 24.41 37.49 -0.91
CA ARG A 129 25.60 37.62 -1.78
C ARG A 129 26.15 36.30 -2.32
N ARG A 130 25.81 35.17 -1.70
CA ARG A 130 26.21 33.82 -2.14
C ARG A 130 24.98 32.96 -2.33
N LEU A 131 25.10 32.00 -3.23
CA LEU A 131 24.09 30.97 -3.45
C LEU A 131 24.43 29.70 -2.67
N VAL A 132 23.42 29.03 -2.17
CA VAL A 132 23.47 27.76 -1.44
C VAL A 132 23.25 26.62 -2.44
N SER A 133 24.20 25.70 -2.49
CA SER A 133 24.08 24.43 -3.21
C SER A 133 24.61 23.32 -2.30
N LYS A 134 23.71 22.72 -1.52
CA LYS A 134 24.06 21.76 -0.45
C LYS A 134 22.84 20.91 -0.08
N GLN A 135 23.10 19.66 0.30
CA GLN A 135 22.11 18.72 0.84
C GLN A 135 22.39 18.50 2.33
N TYR A 136 21.34 18.45 3.13
CA TYR A 136 21.38 18.08 4.54
C TYR A 136 20.44 16.89 4.75
N THR A 137 20.89 15.90 5.51
CA THR A 137 20.11 14.71 5.88
C THR A 137 20.17 14.51 7.39
N ALA A 138 19.03 14.16 7.99
CA ALA A 138 18.85 13.88 9.42
C ALA A 138 19.50 14.92 10.36
N MET A 139 19.33 16.20 10.07
CA MET A 139 19.99 17.30 10.79
C MET A 139 18.96 18.26 11.40
N SER A 140 19.26 18.79 12.59
CA SER A 140 18.39 19.80 13.22
C SER A 140 18.36 21.09 12.42
N ALA A 141 17.21 21.75 12.37
CA ALA A 141 17.09 23.06 11.73
C ALA A 141 18.06 24.09 12.35
N THR A 142 18.32 24.02 13.67
CA THR A 142 19.35 24.84 14.33
C THR A 142 20.71 24.68 13.66
N ALA A 143 21.17 23.44 13.44
CA ALA A 143 22.47 23.17 12.85
C ALA A 143 22.52 23.56 11.37
N ILE A 144 21.43 23.34 10.62
CA ILE A 144 21.34 23.77 9.22
C ILE A 144 21.46 25.30 9.12
N LEU A 145 20.68 26.06 9.91
CA LEU A 145 20.71 27.53 9.88
C LEU A 145 22.08 28.10 10.25
N GLN A 146 22.73 27.54 11.27
CA GLN A 146 24.08 27.94 11.66
C GLN A 146 25.09 27.68 10.54
N ASP A 147 25.01 26.52 9.86
CA ASP A 147 25.86 26.21 8.72
C ASP A 147 25.60 27.16 7.53
N LEU A 148 24.34 27.49 7.25
CA LEU A 148 23.96 28.45 6.20
C LEU A 148 24.61 29.82 6.44
N ILE A 149 24.48 30.37 7.65
CA ILE A 149 25.06 31.66 7.99
C ILE A 149 26.58 31.60 7.99
N ASN A 150 27.19 30.63 8.68
CA ASN A 150 28.64 30.56 8.83
C ASN A 150 29.38 30.30 7.50
N THR A 151 28.77 29.55 6.58
CA THR A 151 29.40 29.15 5.31
C THR A 151 29.12 30.15 4.19
N PHE A 152 27.88 30.64 4.08
CA PHE A 152 27.43 31.40 2.92
C PHE A 152 27.32 32.90 3.15
N THR A 153 27.60 33.40 4.35
CA THR A 153 27.52 34.83 4.67
C THR A 153 28.83 35.36 5.27
N SER A 154 28.91 36.69 5.45
CA SER A 154 30.02 37.34 6.15
C SER A 154 29.50 38.54 6.93
N GLY A 155 29.89 38.65 8.20
CA GLY A 155 29.44 39.72 9.10
C GLY A 155 28.04 39.53 9.67
N PHE A 156 27.49 38.32 9.59
CA PHE A 156 26.24 37.90 10.24
C PHE A 156 26.52 36.94 11.38
N THR A 157 25.61 36.89 12.35
CA THR A 157 25.68 36.01 13.52
C THR A 157 24.41 35.17 13.68
N CYS A 158 24.46 34.14 14.53
CA CYS A 158 23.35 33.24 14.85
C CYS A 158 23.05 33.19 16.35
N VAL A 159 23.30 34.29 17.07
CA VAL A 159 23.20 34.33 18.53
C VAL A 159 21.76 34.04 18.98
N ASN A 160 20.76 34.48 18.23
CA ASN A 160 19.35 34.27 18.53
C ASN A 160 18.69 33.17 17.67
N VAL A 161 19.47 32.22 17.15
CA VAL A 161 18.93 30.96 16.61
C VAL A 161 18.63 30.02 17.79
N GLU A 162 17.36 29.68 17.99
CA GLU A 162 16.90 28.81 19.07
C GLU A 162 17.61 27.45 19.04
N ALA A 163 18.02 26.96 20.21
CA ALA A 163 18.62 25.65 20.35
C ALA A 163 17.55 24.55 20.30
N GLY A 164 17.85 23.42 19.66
CA GLY A 164 16.95 22.25 19.67
C GLY A 164 15.75 22.36 18.72
N LEU A 165 15.84 23.17 17.66
CA LEU A 165 14.81 23.17 16.62
C LEU A 165 14.71 21.77 15.95
N PRO A 166 13.51 21.38 15.45
CA PRO A 166 13.26 20.03 14.96
C PRO A 166 14.23 19.53 13.90
N THR A 167 14.41 18.21 13.85
CA THR A 167 15.18 17.52 12.81
C THR A 167 14.44 17.52 11.48
N ILE A 168 15.17 17.74 10.40
CA ILE A 168 14.70 17.58 9.02
C ILE A 168 15.42 16.37 8.42
N ASP A 169 14.64 15.38 7.99
CA ASP A 169 15.15 14.11 7.44
C ASP A 169 15.96 14.34 6.16
N GLU A 170 15.47 15.21 5.27
CA GLU A 170 16.20 15.65 4.08
C GLU A 170 15.76 17.05 3.63
N ILE A 171 16.73 17.91 3.30
CA ILE A 171 16.49 19.13 2.53
C ILE A 171 17.67 19.42 1.58
N THR A 172 17.34 19.75 0.34
CA THR A 172 18.32 20.00 -0.73
C THR A 172 18.13 21.39 -1.32
N PHE A 173 19.24 22.11 -1.46
CA PHE A 173 19.30 23.42 -2.09
C PHE A 173 20.15 23.35 -3.36
N THR A 174 19.69 24.00 -4.42
CA THR A 174 20.41 24.08 -5.71
C THR A 174 20.41 25.51 -6.19
N ASN A 175 21.53 26.20 -5.99
CA ASN A 175 21.76 27.60 -6.40
C ASN A 175 20.68 28.58 -5.91
N VAL A 176 20.29 28.48 -4.63
CA VAL A 176 19.27 29.35 -4.03
C VAL A 176 19.91 30.43 -3.17
N GLU A 177 19.27 31.59 -3.01
CA GLU A 177 19.74 32.63 -2.09
C GLU A 177 19.69 32.15 -0.62
N VAL A 178 20.52 32.74 0.25
CA VAL A 178 20.61 32.34 1.67
C VAL A 178 19.29 32.57 2.40
N SER A 179 18.64 33.72 2.19
CA SER A 179 17.31 34.01 2.76
C SER A 179 16.26 32.97 2.35
N ASP A 180 16.23 32.57 1.07
CA ASP A 180 15.32 31.54 0.57
C ASP A 180 15.63 30.15 1.15
N ALA A 181 16.92 29.83 1.36
CA ALA A 181 17.29 28.60 2.05
C ALA A 181 16.79 28.60 3.50
N ILE A 182 16.99 29.70 4.24
CA ILE A 182 16.47 29.88 5.61
C ILE A 182 14.95 29.75 5.63
N GLU A 183 14.24 30.45 4.74
CA GLU A 183 12.79 30.41 4.63
C GLU A 183 12.29 28.97 4.42
N ARG A 184 12.93 28.19 3.53
CA ARG A 184 12.56 26.79 3.28
C ARG A 184 12.79 25.89 4.50
N VAL A 185 13.88 26.09 5.25
CA VAL A 185 14.13 25.38 6.51
C VAL A 185 13.04 25.70 7.52
N MET A 186 12.76 26.98 7.74
CA MET A 186 11.78 27.41 8.74
C MET A 186 10.35 26.97 8.39
N LYS A 187 9.96 27.03 7.10
CA LYS A 187 8.68 26.47 6.65
C LYS A 187 8.56 24.98 6.94
N ARG A 188 9.65 24.21 6.83
CA ARG A 188 9.62 22.75 7.06
C ARG A 188 9.33 22.38 8.51
N ILE A 189 9.70 23.24 9.45
CA ILE A 189 9.51 23.03 10.90
C ILE A 189 8.39 23.90 11.48
N GLY A 190 7.64 24.63 10.65
CA GLY A 190 6.60 25.56 11.10
C GLY A 190 7.13 26.77 11.89
N GLY A 191 8.41 27.11 11.78
CA GLY A 191 9.05 28.18 12.55
C GLY A 191 9.06 29.55 11.85
N TYR A 192 9.64 30.52 12.54
CA TYR A 192 9.73 31.93 12.15
C TYR A 192 11.18 32.42 12.20
N TRP A 193 11.54 33.36 11.34
CA TRP A 193 12.86 33.98 11.37
C TRP A 193 12.84 35.46 10.99
N LYS A 194 13.91 36.17 11.34
CA LYS A 194 14.22 37.53 10.88
C LYS A 194 15.72 37.81 11.00
N ILE A 195 16.21 38.80 10.24
CA ILE A 195 17.50 39.44 10.48
C ILE A 195 17.25 40.75 11.23
N ASP A 196 17.94 40.97 12.35
CA ASP A 196 17.89 42.26 13.04
C ASP A 196 18.91 43.26 12.47
N TYR A 197 18.81 44.53 12.88
CA TYR A 197 19.73 45.58 12.44
C TYR A 197 21.16 45.41 12.98
N GLY A 198 21.42 44.41 13.84
CA GLY A 198 22.74 43.97 14.26
C GLY A 198 23.35 42.90 13.34
N LYS A 199 22.65 42.50 12.27
CA LYS A 199 22.99 41.36 11.38
C LYS A 199 22.97 40.01 12.08
N ASP A 200 22.14 39.87 13.11
CA ASP A 200 21.92 38.58 13.76
C ASP A 200 20.69 37.88 13.19
N LEU A 201 20.81 36.59 12.91
CA LEU A 201 19.69 35.72 12.57
C LEU A 201 18.95 35.31 13.85
N HIS A 202 17.68 35.67 13.91
CA HIS A 202 16.73 35.17 14.90
C HIS A 202 15.91 34.06 14.24
N ALA A 203 15.81 32.89 14.86
CA ALA A 203 15.00 31.77 14.38
C ALA A 203 14.37 31.01 15.55
N PHE A 204 13.06 30.80 15.53
CA PHE A 204 12.28 30.32 16.68
C PHE A 204 10.96 29.64 16.26
N LEU A 205 10.37 28.81 17.13
CA LEU A 205 9.08 28.13 16.86
C LEU A 205 7.84 28.93 17.28
N SER A 206 7.94 29.73 18.34
CA SER A 206 6.81 30.52 18.84
C SER A 206 6.86 31.94 18.27
N ALA A 207 5.77 32.41 17.65
CA ALA A 207 5.73 33.76 17.08
C ALA A 207 6.17 34.80 18.13
N GLY A 208 7.30 35.46 17.88
CA GLY A 208 8.13 36.00 18.95
C GLY A 208 7.56 37.21 19.70
N VAL A 209 6.59 37.95 19.16
CA VAL A 209 5.85 39.02 19.86
C VAL A 209 4.61 39.35 19.04
N SER A 210 3.42 39.42 19.64
CA SER A 210 2.23 39.98 18.99
C SER A 210 2.27 41.52 19.02
N ALA A 211 1.76 42.15 17.97
CA ALA A 211 1.32 43.54 18.05
C ALA A 211 0.17 43.65 19.07
N ASN A 212 -0.10 44.87 19.54
CA ASN A 212 -1.24 45.09 20.42
C ASN A 212 -2.53 44.74 19.68
N SER A 213 -3.45 44.10 20.40
CA SER A 213 -4.76 43.74 19.86
C SER A 213 -5.59 44.99 19.57
N VAL A 214 -6.33 44.96 18.47
CA VAL A 214 -7.29 46.00 18.10
C VAL A 214 -8.68 45.54 18.56
N THR A 215 -9.26 46.23 19.55
CA THR A 215 -10.52 45.83 20.20
C THR A 215 -11.50 47.00 20.32
N ASP A 216 -12.81 46.77 20.46
CA ASP A 216 -13.77 47.88 20.62
C ASP A 216 -13.49 48.78 21.86
N ALA A 217 -12.89 48.23 22.92
CA ALA A 217 -12.58 48.93 24.17
C ALA A 217 -11.22 49.65 24.17
N ALA A 218 -10.27 49.16 23.37
CA ALA A 218 -9.02 49.80 23.06
C ALA A 218 -8.91 49.91 21.52
N PRO A 219 -9.78 50.70 20.88
CA PRO A 219 -9.91 50.67 19.43
C PRO A 219 -8.75 51.37 18.74
N HIS A 220 -7.77 51.85 19.53
CA HIS A 220 -6.70 52.74 19.10
C HIS A 220 -7.25 53.89 18.22
N THR A 221 -8.49 54.34 18.44
CA THR A 221 -9.25 55.23 17.52
C THR A 221 -8.69 56.63 17.39
N ALA A 222 -7.83 57.08 18.31
CA ALA A 222 -7.07 58.32 18.14
C ALA A 222 -5.78 58.11 17.31
N GLU A 223 -5.42 56.87 17.04
CA GLU A 223 -4.19 56.40 16.40
C GLU A 223 -4.47 55.42 15.25
N VAL A 224 -5.72 55.35 14.74
CA VAL A 224 -6.13 54.58 13.56
C VAL A 224 -6.94 55.48 12.62
N ASP A 225 -6.49 55.63 11.37
CA ASP A 225 -7.05 56.59 10.39
C ASP A 225 -7.98 55.89 9.37
N SER A 226 -7.54 54.76 8.80
CA SER A 226 -8.30 53.95 7.85
C SER A 226 -8.35 52.48 8.27
N PHE A 227 -9.43 51.77 7.89
CA PHE A 227 -9.64 50.36 8.22
C PHE A 227 -10.45 49.66 7.12
N ALA A 228 -9.97 48.51 6.63
CA ALA A 228 -10.62 47.71 5.60
C ALA A 228 -10.47 46.20 5.87
N ILE A 229 -11.55 45.44 5.64
CA ILE A 229 -11.58 43.98 5.75
C ILE A 229 -11.84 43.38 4.37
N ASN A 230 -11.07 42.38 3.99
CA ASN A 230 -11.26 41.55 2.80
C ASN A 230 -11.49 40.09 3.22
N ARG A 231 -12.46 39.44 2.59
CA ARG A 231 -12.67 37.99 2.71
C ARG A 231 -12.62 37.38 1.31
N ASP A 232 -11.68 36.49 1.07
CA ASP A 232 -11.46 35.87 -0.24
C ASP A 232 -11.72 34.36 -0.18
N LEU A 233 -12.49 33.86 -1.14
CA LEU A 233 -12.76 32.43 -1.33
C LEU A 233 -11.81 31.77 -2.33
N SER A 234 -10.98 32.54 -3.04
CA SER A 234 -10.20 32.04 -4.18
C SER A 234 -9.15 30.99 -3.82
N GLN A 235 -8.58 31.07 -2.61
CA GLN A 235 -7.66 30.07 -2.07
C GLN A 235 -8.38 28.83 -1.50
N VAL A 236 -9.71 28.86 -1.31
CA VAL A 236 -10.43 27.78 -0.63
C VAL A 236 -10.24 26.46 -1.37
N ARG A 237 -9.88 25.41 -0.63
CA ARG A 237 -9.77 24.02 -1.07
C ARG A 237 -10.41 23.11 -0.04
N THR A 238 -11.36 22.29 -0.47
CA THR A 238 -12.15 21.38 0.38
C THR A 238 -11.87 19.91 0.08
N ARG A 239 -11.00 19.65 -0.91
CA ARG A 239 -10.39 18.35 -1.19
C ARG A 239 -8.95 18.54 -1.66
N TYR A 240 -8.05 17.67 -1.22
CA TYR A 240 -6.70 17.59 -1.76
C TYR A 240 -6.39 16.19 -2.29
N TYR A 241 -5.72 16.17 -3.44
CA TYR A 241 -5.02 15.00 -3.95
C TYR A 241 -3.51 15.14 -3.71
N GLY A 242 -2.88 14.06 -3.28
CA GLY A 242 -1.44 13.98 -3.05
C GLY A 242 -0.78 12.89 -3.88
N GLU A 243 0.15 13.25 -4.75
CA GLU A 243 0.99 12.31 -5.53
C GLU A 243 2.29 12.02 -4.77
N GLY A 244 2.35 10.85 -4.14
CA GLY A 244 3.46 10.39 -3.30
C GLY A 244 4.46 9.51 -4.03
N THR A 245 5.23 8.74 -3.28
CA THR A 245 6.20 7.78 -3.82
C THR A 245 5.53 6.72 -4.71
N GLY A 246 6.33 6.03 -5.50
CA GLY A 246 5.85 5.18 -6.56
C GLY A 246 6.85 4.13 -6.99
N SER A 247 6.48 3.44 -8.05
CA SER A 247 7.29 2.41 -8.70
C SER A 247 7.17 2.55 -10.22
N LYS A 248 7.58 1.52 -10.96
CA LYS A 248 7.49 1.46 -12.41
C LYS A 248 6.72 0.24 -12.85
N LEU A 249 5.97 0.39 -13.93
CA LEU A 249 5.33 -0.72 -14.63
C LEU A 249 6.41 -1.60 -15.27
N LEU A 250 6.35 -2.92 -15.07
CA LEU A 250 7.32 -3.84 -15.65
C LEU A 250 6.98 -4.28 -17.07
N ALA A 251 5.69 -4.32 -17.42
CA ALA A 251 5.21 -4.80 -18.71
C ALA A 251 3.98 -4.03 -19.17
N ALA A 252 3.79 -3.93 -20.49
CA ALA A 252 2.58 -3.35 -21.06
C ALA A 252 1.33 -4.08 -20.53
N CYS A 253 0.27 -3.32 -20.25
CA CYS A 253 -1.00 -3.84 -19.74
C CYS A 253 -2.13 -3.37 -20.65
N GLU A 254 -2.94 -4.31 -21.15
CA GLU A 254 -4.05 -4.02 -22.04
C GLU A 254 -5.27 -3.46 -21.30
N ALA A 255 -6.23 -2.91 -22.05
CA ALA A 255 -7.49 -2.46 -21.48
C ALA A 255 -8.23 -3.63 -20.82
N GLY A 256 -8.78 -3.39 -19.63
CA GLY A 256 -9.47 -4.38 -18.81
C GLY A 256 -8.57 -5.34 -18.03
N GLU A 257 -7.24 -5.17 -18.08
CA GLU A 257 -6.33 -5.87 -17.18
C GLU A 257 -6.65 -5.59 -15.72
N THR A 258 -6.59 -6.63 -14.88
CA THR A 258 -6.92 -6.54 -13.45
C THR A 258 -5.68 -6.61 -12.55
N ILE A 259 -4.49 -6.71 -13.16
CA ILE A 259 -3.21 -6.91 -12.49
C ILE A 259 -2.16 -6.03 -13.17
N LEU A 260 -1.47 -5.20 -12.39
CA LEU A 260 -0.34 -4.38 -12.82
C LEU A 260 0.97 -4.96 -12.26
N PRO A 261 1.91 -5.42 -13.09
CA PRO A 261 3.22 -5.85 -12.62
C PRO A 261 4.10 -4.62 -12.37
N VAL A 262 4.63 -4.50 -11.16
CA VAL A 262 5.42 -3.34 -10.72
C VAL A 262 6.82 -3.75 -10.28
N GLU A 263 7.80 -2.86 -10.47
CA GLU A 263 9.19 -3.10 -10.08
C GLU A 263 9.34 -3.30 -8.56
N ASP A 264 8.56 -2.55 -7.79
CA ASP A 264 8.50 -2.61 -6.33
C ASP A 264 7.07 -2.33 -5.85
N ALA A 265 6.53 -3.21 -5.01
CA ALA A 265 5.20 -3.07 -4.43
C ALA A 265 5.22 -2.39 -3.04
N LEU A 266 6.39 -2.11 -2.46
CA LEU A 266 6.53 -1.48 -1.14
C LEU A 266 5.82 -0.13 -1.01
N PRO A 267 5.84 0.79 -2.00
CA PRO A 267 5.17 2.09 -1.90
C PRO A 267 3.65 2.02 -1.72
N PHE A 268 3.03 0.89 -2.02
CA PHE A 268 1.57 0.74 -2.12
C PHE A 268 1.00 0.01 -0.90
N SER A 269 -0.27 0.24 -0.58
CA SER A 269 -0.95 -0.34 0.59
C SER A 269 -1.39 -1.78 0.35
N ASP A 270 -1.33 -2.63 1.37
CA ASP A 270 -1.87 -4.00 1.33
C ASP A 270 -3.41 -4.01 1.20
N ALA A 271 -4.09 -2.96 1.67
CA ALA A 271 -5.54 -2.83 1.61
C ALA A 271 -6.08 -2.33 0.27
N GLY A 272 -5.17 -2.04 -0.69
CA GLY A 272 -5.53 -1.35 -1.91
C GLY A 272 -5.45 0.17 -1.78
N GLY A 273 -5.81 0.86 -2.86
CA GLY A 273 -5.79 2.31 -2.91
C GLY A 273 -5.84 2.82 -4.33
N THR A 274 -5.28 4.01 -4.53
CA THR A 274 -5.31 4.70 -5.81
C THR A 274 -3.89 4.95 -6.29
N VAL A 275 -3.64 4.77 -7.58
CA VAL A 275 -2.36 5.08 -8.23
C VAL A 275 -2.59 5.94 -9.45
N LYS A 276 -1.61 6.79 -9.76
CA LYS A 276 -1.56 7.56 -11.00
C LYS A 276 -0.53 6.95 -11.93
N VAL A 277 -0.96 6.69 -13.16
CA VAL A 277 -0.10 6.27 -14.27
C VAL A 277 -0.33 7.24 -15.40
N GLU A 278 0.71 7.95 -15.82
CA GLU A 278 0.60 9.08 -16.74
C GLU A 278 -0.43 10.14 -16.26
N HIS A 279 -1.54 10.26 -16.97
CA HIS A 279 -2.66 11.16 -16.69
C HIS A 279 -3.88 10.43 -16.10
N ARG A 280 -3.78 9.13 -15.86
CA ARG A 280 -4.89 8.26 -15.46
C ARG A 280 -4.79 7.95 -13.97
N ILE A 281 -5.94 7.89 -13.31
CA ILE A 281 -6.07 7.45 -11.91
C ILE A 281 -6.71 6.06 -11.93
N LEU A 282 -5.98 5.08 -11.40
CA LEU A 282 -6.38 3.68 -11.31
C LEU A 282 -6.59 3.30 -9.85
N THR A 283 -7.49 2.36 -9.59
CA THR A 283 -7.70 1.78 -8.25
C THR A 283 -7.21 0.35 -8.24
N TYR A 284 -6.69 -0.11 -7.10
CA TYR A 284 -6.30 -1.51 -6.85
C TYR A 284 -6.81 -1.92 -5.46
N THR A 285 -7.03 -3.21 -5.22
CA THR A 285 -7.59 -3.70 -3.95
C THR A 285 -6.58 -4.47 -3.10
N GLY A 286 -5.34 -4.63 -3.57
CA GLY A 286 -4.26 -5.23 -2.79
C GLY A 286 -2.97 -5.37 -3.61
N LYS A 287 -1.93 -5.88 -2.96
CA LYS A 287 -0.63 -6.13 -3.59
C LYS A 287 -0.13 -7.55 -3.32
N VAL A 288 0.82 -7.99 -4.13
CA VAL A 288 1.52 -9.27 -3.95
C VAL A 288 3.02 -9.00 -4.02
N ALA A 289 3.76 -9.50 -3.04
CA ALA A 289 5.22 -9.45 -3.05
C ALA A 289 5.78 -10.36 -4.16
N GLY A 290 6.81 -9.88 -4.86
CA GLY A 290 7.55 -10.68 -5.85
C GLY A 290 8.75 -11.42 -5.25
N GLY A 291 9.59 -11.95 -6.13
CA GLY A 291 10.93 -12.45 -5.78
C GLY A 291 11.07 -13.97 -5.67
N GLY A 292 9.96 -14.71 -5.54
CA GLY A 292 9.96 -16.16 -5.71
C GLY A 292 10.16 -16.56 -7.18
N GLY A 293 10.65 -17.76 -7.44
CA GLY A 293 10.80 -18.26 -8.81
C GLY A 293 10.92 -19.77 -8.92
N ALA A 294 11.05 -20.23 -10.17
CA ALA A 294 11.28 -21.61 -10.54
C ALA A 294 12.23 -21.69 -11.74
N LEU A 295 12.58 -22.90 -12.15
CA LEU A 295 13.24 -23.16 -13.42
C LEU A 295 12.19 -23.53 -14.46
N VAL A 296 12.32 -23.01 -15.67
CA VAL A 296 11.53 -23.45 -16.84
C VAL A 296 11.92 -24.88 -17.18
N GLY A 297 10.92 -25.71 -17.48
CA GLY A 297 11.08 -27.14 -17.77
C GLY A 297 10.32 -28.04 -16.79
N PRO A 298 10.12 -29.33 -17.12
CA PRO A 298 9.22 -30.24 -16.41
C PRO A 298 9.63 -30.58 -14.96
N GLY A 299 10.78 -30.08 -14.50
CA GLY A 299 11.33 -30.39 -13.19
C GLY A 299 12.14 -31.68 -13.21
N VAL A 300 12.58 -32.08 -12.03
CA VAL A 300 13.34 -33.32 -11.80
C VAL A 300 12.61 -34.27 -10.85
N THR A 301 11.34 -33.99 -10.58
CA THR A 301 10.43 -34.76 -9.73
C THR A 301 9.29 -35.34 -10.56
N PRO A 302 8.66 -36.45 -10.14
CA PRO A 302 7.55 -37.02 -10.90
C PRO A 302 6.33 -36.09 -10.89
N SER A 303 5.79 -35.78 -12.06
CA SER A 303 4.68 -34.82 -12.22
C SER A 303 3.28 -35.45 -12.24
N GLY A 304 3.18 -36.77 -12.43
CA GLY A 304 1.93 -37.53 -12.37
C GLY A 304 1.77 -38.23 -11.03
N ALA A 305 0.55 -38.24 -10.48
CA ALA A 305 0.21 -39.06 -9.31
C ALA A 305 0.11 -40.56 -9.71
N PRO A 306 0.36 -41.50 -8.79
CA PRO A 306 0.04 -42.91 -9.04
C PRO A 306 -1.47 -43.12 -9.15
N VAL A 307 -1.89 -44.23 -9.75
CA VAL A 307 -3.31 -44.60 -9.91
C VAL A 307 -3.59 -45.84 -9.06
N PRO A 308 -4.16 -45.66 -7.85
CA PRO A 308 -4.55 -46.76 -6.97
C PRO A 308 -5.90 -47.36 -7.37
N ALA A 309 -6.02 -48.69 -7.27
CA ALA A 309 -7.24 -49.46 -7.45
C ALA A 309 -7.41 -50.47 -6.30
N LEU A 310 -8.63 -50.68 -5.82
CA LEU A 310 -8.90 -51.65 -4.75
C LEU A 310 -8.64 -53.07 -5.24
N ALA A 311 -7.93 -53.84 -4.43
CA ALA A 311 -7.71 -55.27 -4.63
C ALA A 311 -8.23 -56.06 -3.42
N THR A 312 -8.70 -57.29 -3.65
CA THR A 312 -9.20 -58.15 -2.58
C THR A 312 -8.05 -58.69 -1.74
N GLY A 313 -8.18 -58.60 -0.42
CA GLY A 313 -7.21 -59.14 0.53
C GLY A 313 -7.15 -58.35 1.83
N THR A 314 -6.12 -58.65 2.61
CA THR A 314 -5.83 -57.98 3.88
C THR A 314 -4.41 -57.40 3.84
N GLY A 315 -4.14 -56.40 4.67
CA GLY A 315 -2.83 -55.79 4.79
C GLY A 315 -2.94 -54.32 5.13
N VAL A 316 -3.50 -53.55 4.21
CA VAL A 316 -3.78 -52.11 4.37
C VAL A 316 -5.05 -51.93 5.21
N GLU A 317 -4.95 -51.18 6.30
CA GLU A 317 -6.02 -50.90 7.26
C GLU A 317 -7.20 -50.14 6.62
N SER A 318 -8.39 -50.23 7.23
CA SER A 318 -9.57 -49.48 6.77
C SER A 318 -9.39 -47.96 6.94
N GLY A 319 -9.61 -47.20 5.86
CA GLY A 319 -9.56 -45.75 5.89
C GLY A 319 -9.04 -45.11 4.60
N VAL A 320 -8.92 -43.78 4.60
CA VAL A 320 -8.35 -43.02 3.48
C VAL A 320 -6.82 -43.10 3.54
N HIS A 321 -6.21 -43.49 2.42
CA HIS A 321 -4.77 -43.48 2.21
C HIS A 321 -4.41 -42.58 1.03
N GLN A 322 -3.25 -41.93 1.13
CA GLN A 322 -2.69 -41.11 0.06
C GLN A 322 -1.39 -41.73 -0.43
N TYR A 323 -1.26 -41.94 -1.74
CA TYR A 323 -0.10 -42.52 -2.39
C TYR A 323 0.67 -41.48 -3.18
N ALA A 324 2.00 -41.63 -3.20
CA ALA A 324 2.91 -40.89 -4.06
C ALA A 324 4.12 -41.76 -4.40
N TYR A 325 4.93 -41.32 -5.37
CA TYR A 325 6.20 -41.98 -5.66
C TYR A 325 7.33 -40.99 -5.92
N THR A 326 8.55 -41.47 -5.85
CA THR A 326 9.79 -40.70 -6.09
C THR A 326 10.70 -41.43 -7.09
N TRP A 327 11.68 -40.71 -7.63
CA TRP A 327 12.81 -41.28 -8.36
C TRP A 327 14.05 -41.32 -7.46
N VAL A 328 14.76 -42.43 -7.49
CA VAL A 328 16.00 -42.66 -6.75
C VAL A 328 17.16 -42.71 -7.74
N THR A 329 18.25 -42.04 -7.40
CA THR A 329 19.52 -42.07 -8.15
C THR A 329 20.66 -42.52 -7.23
N ALA A 330 21.87 -42.64 -7.78
CA ALA A 330 23.08 -42.87 -6.98
C ALA A 330 23.39 -41.73 -6.00
N SER A 331 22.88 -40.52 -6.22
CA SER A 331 23.16 -39.34 -5.39
C SER A 331 22.11 -39.11 -4.30
N GLY A 332 20.89 -39.61 -4.48
CA GLY A 332 19.81 -39.45 -3.52
C GLY A 332 18.45 -39.64 -4.15
N GLU A 333 17.45 -38.90 -3.67
CA GLU A 333 16.05 -39.10 -4.02
C GLU A 333 15.33 -37.77 -4.30
N THR A 334 14.38 -37.79 -5.22
CA THR A 334 13.56 -36.63 -5.57
C THR A 334 12.50 -36.36 -4.50
N LEU A 335 11.85 -35.19 -4.56
CA LEU A 335 10.59 -34.99 -3.86
C LEU A 335 9.49 -35.93 -4.42
N PRO A 336 8.46 -36.24 -3.61
CA PRO A 336 7.32 -37.06 -4.04
C PRO A 336 6.50 -36.42 -5.16
N SER A 337 5.86 -37.28 -5.95
CA SER A 337 4.80 -36.91 -6.89
C SER A 337 3.61 -36.24 -6.20
N PRO A 338 2.69 -35.62 -6.96
CA PRO A 338 1.36 -35.31 -6.44
C PRO A 338 0.68 -36.55 -5.82
N LEU A 339 -0.20 -36.31 -4.84
CA LEU A 339 -0.88 -37.34 -4.07
C LEU A 339 -2.07 -37.93 -4.85
N ALA A 340 -2.29 -39.24 -4.71
CA ALA A 340 -3.52 -39.92 -5.13
C ALA A 340 -4.22 -40.55 -3.92
N ASN A 341 -5.54 -40.43 -3.84
CA ASN A 341 -6.31 -40.92 -2.70
C ASN A 341 -7.03 -42.24 -3.03
N ILE A 342 -7.14 -43.14 -2.06
CA ILE A 342 -8.02 -44.31 -2.11
C ILE A 342 -8.54 -44.61 -0.70
N THR A 343 -9.73 -45.20 -0.60
CA THR A 343 -10.29 -45.65 0.69
C THR A 343 -10.35 -47.16 0.69
N THR A 344 -9.54 -47.81 1.52
CA THR A 344 -9.52 -49.26 1.72
C THR A 344 -10.47 -49.66 2.83
N ASP A 345 -10.88 -50.92 2.79
CA ASP A 345 -11.69 -51.54 3.84
C ASP A 345 -11.17 -52.95 4.11
N SER A 346 -10.44 -53.12 5.21
CA SER A 346 -9.84 -54.40 5.60
C SER A 346 -10.83 -55.35 6.29
N ASP A 347 -12.04 -54.88 6.62
CA ASP A 347 -13.02 -55.69 7.32
C ASP A 347 -13.89 -56.48 6.33
N GLU A 348 -13.94 -57.80 6.53
CA GLU A 348 -14.83 -58.65 5.76
C GLU A 348 -16.31 -58.29 6.01
N VAL A 349 -17.10 -58.28 4.94
CA VAL A 349 -18.57 -58.23 5.06
C VAL A 349 -19.05 -59.58 5.62
N ALA A 350 -19.91 -59.53 6.62
CA ALA A 350 -20.50 -60.75 7.19
C ALA A 350 -21.35 -61.49 6.15
N ALA A 351 -21.23 -62.83 6.12
CA ALA A 351 -22.13 -63.68 5.34
C ALA A 351 -23.60 -63.51 5.80
N PRO A 352 -24.59 -63.81 4.95
CA PRO A 352 -26.00 -63.69 5.32
C PRO A 352 -26.35 -64.49 6.58
N GLY A 353 -26.81 -63.80 7.63
CA GLY A 353 -27.04 -64.39 8.95
C GLY A 353 -28.36 -65.15 9.11
N ALA A 354 -29.28 -65.04 8.14
CA ALA A 354 -30.57 -65.75 8.15
C ALA A 354 -30.63 -66.78 7.02
N ALA A 355 -31.23 -67.93 7.28
CA ALA A 355 -31.47 -68.93 6.25
C ALA A 355 -32.60 -68.49 5.32
N VAL A 356 -32.41 -68.69 4.02
CA VAL A 356 -33.51 -68.65 3.05
C VAL A 356 -34.45 -69.82 3.33
N SER A 357 -35.76 -69.61 3.21
CA SER A 357 -36.76 -70.67 3.31
C SER A 357 -37.09 -71.19 1.92
N THR A 358 -37.23 -72.51 1.77
CA THR A 358 -37.62 -73.11 0.49
C THR A 358 -38.89 -73.92 0.70
N GLU A 359 -39.84 -73.74 -0.22
CA GLU A 359 -41.09 -74.47 -0.26
C GLU A 359 -41.34 -75.05 -1.64
N ASP A 360 -41.99 -76.21 -1.63
CA ASP A 360 -42.38 -76.92 -2.84
C ASP A 360 -43.82 -76.56 -3.24
N THR A 361 -43.95 -75.82 -4.33
CA THR A 361 -45.24 -75.26 -4.79
C THR A 361 -45.98 -76.08 -5.85
N GLY A 362 -45.44 -77.22 -6.31
CA GLY A 362 -46.16 -78.16 -7.18
C GLY A 362 -46.66 -77.62 -8.54
N GLY A 363 -45.88 -76.81 -9.25
CA GLY A 363 -46.24 -76.23 -10.56
C GLY A 363 -45.74 -77.02 -11.79
N SER A 364 -46.43 -76.90 -12.94
CA SER A 364 -46.02 -77.48 -14.24
C SER A 364 -44.95 -76.60 -14.91
N GLY A 365 -43.68 -77.05 -14.91
CA GLY A 365 -42.57 -76.42 -15.63
C GLY A 365 -41.56 -77.41 -16.20
N THR A 366 -40.65 -76.94 -17.06
CA THR A 366 -39.57 -77.75 -17.64
C THR A 366 -38.58 -78.21 -16.55
N THR A 367 -38.38 -79.52 -16.45
CA THR A 367 -37.64 -80.29 -15.43
C THR A 367 -36.31 -79.71 -14.95
N THR A 368 -36.09 -79.71 -13.63
CA THR A 368 -34.77 -79.50 -13.01
C THR A 368 -34.37 -80.51 -11.93
N TRP A 369 -35.32 -81.29 -11.39
CA TRP A 369 -35.02 -82.19 -10.26
C TRP A 369 -35.66 -83.56 -10.45
N ALA A 370 -34.87 -84.62 -10.27
CA ALA A 370 -35.36 -85.99 -10.26
C ALA A 370 -35.96 -86.35 -8.89
N VAL A 371 -36.92 -87.27 -8.89
CA VAL A 371 -37.54 -87.77 -7.66
C VAL A 371 -36.48 -88.44 -6.79
N GLY A 372 -36.40 -88.05 -5.53
CA GLY A 372 -35.40 -88.52 -4.57
C GLY A 372 -34.16 -87.62 -4.42
N GLU A 373 -33.97 -86.62 -5.28
CA GLU A 373 -32.88 -85.64 -5.12
C GLU A 373 -33.12 -84.76 -3.88
N SER A 374 -32.06 -84.53 -3.12
CA SER A 374 -32.02 -83.64 -1.96
C SER A 374 -31.51 -82.26 -2.38
N ILE A 375 -32.31 -81.22 -2.10
CA ILE A 375 -32.06 -79.85 -2.53
C ILE A 375 -32.06 -78.92 -1.33
N TYR A 376 -31.02 -78.12 -1.20
CA TYR A 376 -31.02 -76.97 -0.28
C TYR A 376 -30.31 -75.77 -0.92
N TRP A 377 -30.53 -74.61 -0.34
CA TRP A 377 -30.12 -73.33 -0.89
C TRP A 377 -29.26 -72.56 0.10
N ALA A 378 -28.34 -71.74 -0.39
CA ALA A 378 -27.60 -70.80 0.42
C ALA A 378 -27.41 -69.47 -0.30
N VAL A 379 -27.15 -68.40 0.44
CA VAL A 379 -26.97 -67.06 -0.12
C VAL A 379 -25.58 -66.55 0.23
N THR A 380 -24.95 -65.83 -0.69
CA THR A 380 -23.73 -65.04 -0.48
C THR A 380 -23.98 -63.60 -0.90
N TYR A 381 -23.09 -62.70 -0.48
CA TYR A 381 -23.07 -61.30 -0.91
C TYR A 381 -21.75 -60.98 -1.63
N VAL A 382 -21.83 -60.14 -2.66
CA VAL A 382 -20.68 -59.68 -3.46
C VAL A 382 -20.58 -58.16 -3.37
N ASN A 383 -19.37 -57.64 -3.12
CA ASN A 383 -19.11 -56.21 -3.03
C ASN A 383 -18.76 -55.59 -4.39
N ALA A 384 -18.63 -54.26 -4.45
CA ALA A 384 -18.30 -53.53 -5.68
C ALA A 384 -16.92 -53.88 -6.28
N ALA A 385 -16.00 -54.39 -5.46
CA ALA A 385 -14.67 -54.83 -5.89
C ALA A 385 -14.66 -56.29 -6.42
N GLY A 386 -15.82 -56.97 -6.42
CA GLY A 386 -15.95 -58.35 -6.88
C GLY A 386 -15.61 -59.43 -5.85
N GLY A 387 -15.30 -59.04 -4.61
CA GLY A 387 -15.13 -59.97 -3.48
C GLY A 387 -16.46 -60.54 -3.02
N GLU A 388 -16.49 -61.80 -2.60
CA GLU A 388 -17.71 -62.54 -2.25
C GLU A 388 -17.61 -63.21 -0.87
N THR A 389 -18.68 -63.17 -0.10
CA THR A 389 -18.75 -63.81 1.22
C THR A 389 -18.76 -65.34 1.10
N THR A 390 -18.43 -66.03 2.19
CA THR A 390 -18.84 -67.44 2.32
C THR A 390 -20.37 -67.56 2.30
N ALA A 391 -20.87 -68.77 2.04
CA ALA A 391 -22.30 -69.06 2.11
C ALA A 391 -22.85 -68.84 3.52
N GLY A 392 -23.97 -68.12 3.62
CA GLY A 392 -24.76 -68.00 4.84
C GLY A 392 -25.43 -69.32 5.25
N THR A 393 -26.29 -69.27 6.27
CA THR A 393 -27.01 -70.47 6.73
C THR A 393 -27.86 -71.07 5.60
N SER A 394 -27.69 -72.37 5.34
CA SER A 394 -28.48 -73.08 4.33
C SER A 394 -29.96 -73.14 4.71
N SER A 395 -30.82 -73.22 3.70
CA SER A 395 -32.25 -73.52 3.87
C SER A 395 -32.50 -74.88 4.48
N ASN A 396 -33.77 -75.15 4.83
CA ASN A 396 -34.24 -76.52 4.97
C ASN A 396 -33.95 -77.34 3.69
N THR A 397 -33.66 -78.62 3.86
CA THR A 397 -33.49 -79.55 2.74
C THR A 397 -34.85 -80.08 2.31
N ILE A 398 -35.14 -80.02 1.01
CA ILE A 398 -36.30 -80.65 0.39
C ILE A 398 -35.84 -81.89 -0.37
N VAL A 399 -36.52 -83.01 -0.17
CA VAL A 399 -36.37 -84.19 -1.02
C VAL A 399 -37.47 -84.12 -2.07
N ALA A 400 -37.12 -84.11 -3.35
CA ALA A 400 -38.09 -84.10 -4.43
C ALA A 400 -38.98 -85.36 -4.37
N THR A 401 -40.30 -85.19 -4.32
CA THR A 401 -41.28 -86.31 -4.26
C THR A 401 -42.12 -86.37 -5.55
N LEU A 402 -43.25 -87.08 -5.54
CA LEU A 402 -44.14 -87.22 -6.69
C LEU A 402 -45.55 -86.83 -6.23
N VAL A 403 -46.15 -85.80 -6.84
CA VAL A 403 -47.59 -85.53 -6.67
C VAL A 403 -48.30 -85.79 -7.99
N GLY A 404 -49.52 -86.32 -7.90
CA GLY A 404 -50.30 -86.93 -8.99
C GLY A 404 -50.17 -86.19 -10.33
N GLY A 405 -49.48 -86.83 -11.28
CA GLY A 405 -49.32 -86.33 -12.66
C GLY A 405 -47.91 -86.49 -13.25
N GLY A 406 -46.87 -86.68 -12.44
CA GLY A 406 -45.51 -86.98 -12.95
C GLY A 406 -44.70 -85.77 -13.44
N TYR A 407 -44.96 -84.57 -12.91
CA TYR A 407 -44.25 -83.34 -13.29
C TYR A 407 -43.19 -82.91 -12.25
N PRO A 408 -42.09 -82.26 -12.66
CA PRO A 408 -40.98 -81.81 -11.80
C PRO A 408 -41.34 -80.58 -10.94
N HIS A 409 -40.73 -80.48 -9.75
CA HIS A 409 -41.00 -79.43 -8.75
C HIS A 409 -40.33 -78.08 -9.09
N ILE A 410 -41.09 -76.98 -9.04
CA ILE A 410 -40.54 -75.62 -8.99
C ILE A 410 -40.47 -75.19 -7.52
N GLN A 411 -39.28 -74.75 -7.10
CA GLN A 411 -39.03 -74.27 -5.73
C GLN A 411 -39.31 -72.78 -5.64
N LEU A 412 -40.18 -72.41 -4.69
CA LEU A 412 -40.36 -71.02 -4.29
C LEU A 412 -39.47 -70.76 -3.08
N LEU A 413 -38.56 -69.80 -3.24
CA LEU A 413 -37.76 -69.29 -2.15
C LEU A 413 -38.48 -68.11 -1.51
N THR A 414 -38.52 -68.10 -0.18
CA THR A 414 -39.05 -67.02 0.63
C THR A 414 -38.04 -66.65 1.72
N SER A 415 -38.21 -65.48 2.34
CA SER A 415 -37.29 -64.98 3.37
C SER A 415 -35.83 -64.89 2.90
N ILE A 416 -35.59 -64.63 1.60
CA ILE A 416 -34.25 -64.43 1.07
C ILE A 416 -33.63 -63.23 1.80
N PRO A 417 -32.45 -63.38 2.41
CA PRO A 417 -31.78 -62.29 3.10
C PRO A 417 -31.61 -61.05 2.20
N VAL A 418 -31.88 -59.90 2.80
CA VAL A 418 -31.61 -58.59 2.20
C VAL A 418 -30.32 -58.06 2.83
N PRO A 419 -29.31 -57.66 2.03
CA PRO A 419 -28.09 -57.10 2.59
C PRO A 419 -28.39 -55.80 3.33
N SER A 420 -27.87 -55.67 4.56
CA SER A 420 -27.92 -54.42 5.34
C SER A 420 -26.65 -53.58 5.17
N ASP A 421 -25.59 -54.18 4.62
CA ASP A 421 -24.31 -53.52 4.37
C ASP A 421 -24.33 -52.86 2.99
N GLU A 422 -24.08 -51.55 2.95
CA GLU A 422 -24.12 -50.74 1.74
C GLU A 422 -23.02 -51.09 0.72
N ARG A 423 -21.98 -51.82 1.16
CA ARG A 423 -20.88 -52.28 0.28
C ARG A 423 -21.32 -53.36 -0.70
N ILE A 424 -22.48 -54.00 -0.46
CA ILE A 424 -22.98 -55.11 -1.26
C ILE A 424 -23.74 -54.62 -2.49
N VAL A 425 -23.31 -55.09 -3.67
CA VAL A 425 -23.90 -54.71 -4.97
C VAL A 425 -24.60 -55.88 -5.67
N GLU A 426 -24.35 -57.11 -5.21
CA GLU A 426 -24.94 -58.33 -5.73
C GLU A 426 -25.17 -59.33 -4.59
N LYS A 427 -26.27 -60.10 -4.66
CA LYS A 427 -26.44 -61.32 -3.86
C LYS A 427 -26.57 -62.52 -4.78
N ARG A 428 -25.91 -63.62 -4.44
CA ARG A 428 -25.98 -64.88 -5.21
C ARG A 428 -26.70 -65.93 -4.40
N ILE A 429 -27.63 -66.61 -5.07
CA ILE A 429 -28.47 -67.65 -4.47
C ILE A 429 -28.01 -68.99 -5.04
N TYR A 430 -27.24 -69.73 -4.25
CA TYR A 430 -26.64 -71.01 -4.61
C TYR A 430 -27.57 -72.19 -4.35
N ILE A 431 -27.43 -73.23 -5.18
CA ILE A 431 -28.16 -74.49 -5.09
C ILE A 431 -27.20 -75.62 -4.81
N ASN A 432 -27.53 -76.45 -3.83
CA ASN A 432 -26.93 -77.75 -3.64
C ASN A 432 -27.93 -78.85 -4.03
N ARG A 433 -27.47 -79.82 -4.83
CA ARG A 433 -28.19 -81.04 -5.21
C ARG A 433 -27.36 -82.25 -4.79
N ASP A 434 -27.93 -83.11 -3.95
CA ASP A 434 -27.31 -84.38 -3.49
C ASP A 434 -25.89 -84.22 -2.91
N GLY A 435 -25.68 -83.13 -2.18
CA GLY A 435 -24.41 -82.81 -1.54
C GLY A 435 -23.42 -82.05 -2.44
N ALA A 436 -23.73 -81.82 -3.72
CA ALA A 436 -22.89 -81.07 -4.66
C ALA A 436 -23.51 -79.72 -5.05
N TRP A 437 -22.69 -78.66 -5.10
CA TRP A 437 -23.14 -77.35 -5.59
C TRP A 437 -23.37 -77.38 -7.10
N ASP A 438 -24.55 -76.95 -7.51
CA ASP A 438 -25.10 -77.13 -8.84
C ASP A 438 -25.14 -75.81 -9.64
N GLY A 439 -24.92 -74.66 -8.97
CA GLY A 439 -24.87 -73.32 -9.56
C GLY A 439 -25.55 -72.26 -8.70
N TYR A 440 -25.69 -71.05 -9.23
CA TYR A 440 -26.34 -69.92 -8.55
C TYR A 440 -27.15 -69.01 -9.48
N TYR A 441 -28.03 -68.20 -8.88
CA TYR A 441 -28.66 -67.04 -9.52
C TYR A 441 -28.08 -65.75 -8.96
N SER A 442 -27.74 -64.82 -9.85
CA SER A 442 -27.29 -63.48 -9.50
C SER A 442 -28.47 -62.52 -9.39
N ARG A 443 -28.54 -61.74 -8.32
CA ARG A 443 -29.50 -60.63 -8.14
C ARG A 443 -28.73 -59.34 -7.86
N THR A 444 -28.92 -58.35 -8.73
CA THR A 444 -28.27 -57.03 -8.66
C THR A 444 -29.31 -55.90 -8.65
N GLY A 445 -28.87 -54.69 -8.27
CA GLY A 445 -29.72 -53.50 -8.31
C GLY A 445 -31.00 -53.66 -7.47
N ALA A 446 -32.16 -53.35 -8.07
CA ALA A 446 -33.45 -53.43 -7.38
C ALA A 446 -33.75 -54.83 -6.81
N HIS A 447 -33.20 -55.89 -7.41
CA HIS A 447 -33.40 -57.27 -6.99
C HIS A 447 -32.67 -57.64 -5.69
N LEU A 448 -31.77 -56.79 -5.16
CA LEU A 448 -31.17 -56.98 -3.84
C LEU A 448 -32.20 -56.94 -2.71
N SER A 449 -33.28 -56.18 -2.89
CA SER A 449 -34.37 -56.01 -1.92
C SER A 449 -35.41 -57.13 -1.94
N GLU A 450 -35.36 -58.04 -2.91
CA GLU A 450 -36.34 -59.11 -3.02
C GLU A 450 -36.14 -60.16 -1.93
N THR A 451 -37.23 -60.49 -1.23
CA THR A 451 -37.26 -61.56 -0.23
C THR A 451 -37.81 -62.87 -0.78
N THR A 452 -38.24 -62.90 -2.04
CA THR A 452 -38.82 -64.08 -2.69
C THR A 452 -38.26 -64.29 -4.08
N TYR A 453 -38.07 -65.54 -4.49
CA TYR A 453 -37.59 -65.88 -5.83
C TYR A 453 -38.09 -67.27 -6.25
N THR A 454 -38.64 -67.37 -7.46
CA THR A 454 -39.02 -68.66 -8.05
C THR A 454 -37.85 -69.20 -8.86
N ALA A 455 -37.36 -70.40 -8.52
CA ALA A 455 -36.21 -70.99 -9.19
C ALA A 455 -36.53 -71.48 -10.61
N TYR A 456 -35.67 -71.14 -11.59
CA TYR A 456 -35.82 -71.51 -13.02
C TYR A 456 -34.70 -72.44 -13.51
N ALA A 457 -34.87 -73.14 -14.64
CA ALA A 457 -33.89 -74.13 -15.08
C ALA A 457 -32.48 -73.62 -15.38
N THR A 458 -32.34 -72.40 -15.89
CA THR A 458 -31.05 -71.82 -16.30
C THR A 458 -30.39 -71.10 -15.13
N ARG A 459 -29.19 -71.52 -14.75
CA ARG A 459 -28.36 -70.94 -13.67
C ARG A 459 -26.91 -70.85 -14.10
N THR A 460 -26.13 -70.02 -13.41
CA THR A 460 -24.69 -69.95 -13.63
C THR A 460 -24.01 -71.07 -12.87
N ALA A 461 -23.15 -71.85 -13.53
CA ALA A 461 -22.37 -72.89 -12.87
C ALA A 461 -21.38 -72.29 -11.86
N GLY A 462 -21.24 -72.90 -10.69
CA GLY A 462 -20.31 -72.46 -9.66
C GLY A 462 -20.69 -72.95 -8.27
N SER A 463 -19.71 -72.95 -7.36
CA SER A 463 -19.87 -73.19 -5.94
C SER A 463 -19.68 -71.89 -5.16
N PRO A 464 -20.28 -71.72 -3.96
CA PRO A 464 -19.99 -70.56 -3.13
C PRO A 464 -18.52 -70.57 -2.70
N PRO A 465 -17.91 -69.40 -2.42
CA PRO A 465 -16.54 -69.33 -1.96
C PRO A 465 -16.30 -70.12 -0.67
N GLY A 466 -15.17 -70.83 -0.61
CA GLY A 466 -14.73 -71.55 0.60
C GLY A 466 -14.18 -70.63 1.70
N SER A 467 -13.86 -69.40 1.36
CA SER A 467 -13.41 -68.32 2.25
C SER A 467 -14.01 -67.00 1.79
N ASN A 468 -14.14 -66.06 2.71
CA ASN A 468 -14.67 -64.74 2.41
C ASN A 468 -13.58 -63.90 1.74
N THR A 469 -13.90 -63.24 0.63
CA THR A 469 -12.94 -62.40 -0.12
C THR A 469 -13.39 -60.94 -0.22
N THR A 470 -14.34 -60.53 0.64
CA THR A 470 -14.92 -59.17 0.60
C THR A 470 -14.03 -58.08 1.22
N ALA A 471 -12.98 -58.44 1.95
CA ALA A 471 -12.00 -57.47 2.40
C ALA A 471 -11.24 -56.87 1.21
N THR A 472 -11.11 -55.55 1.18
CA THR A 472 -10.39 -54.75 0.18
C THR A 472 -9.21 -54.01 0.82
N GLY A 473 -8.50 -54.70 1.71
CA GLY A 473 -7.30 -54.20 2.39
C GLY A 473 -6.03 -54.35 1.54
N GLN A 474 -6.13 -54.24 0.22
CA GLN A 474 -5.00 -54.21 -0.70
C GLN A 474 -5.22 -53.18 -1.80
N VAL A 475 -4.14 -52.64 -2.36
CA VAL A 475 -4.18 -51.61 -3.40
C VAL A 475 -3.25 -51.96 -4.54
N ASP A 476 -3.79 -52.15 -5.74
CA ASP A 476 -3.01 -52.25 -6.96
C ASP A 476 -2.67 -50.83 -7.47
N LEU A 477 -1.39 -50.58 -7.70
CA LEU A 477 -0.88 -49.30 -8.17
C LEU A 477 -0.42 -49.39 -9.62
N SER A 478 -0.86 -48.44 -10.42
CA SER A 478 -0.40 -48.18 -11.79
C SER A 478 -0.04 -46.70 -11.97
N GLY A 479 0.38 -46.28 -13.16
CA GLY A 479 0.71 -44.87 -13.43
C GLY A 479 2.03 -44.40 -12.79
N ILE A 480 2.89 -45.33 -12.36
CA ILE A 480 4.17 -45.02 -11.75
C ILE A 480 5.18 -44.74 -12.87
N SER A 481 5.34 -43.47 -13.23
CA SER A 481 6.17 -43.09 -14.40
C SER A 481 7.66 -43.41 -14.20
N VAL A 482 8.32 -43.77 -15.29
CA VAL A 482 9.79 -43.88 -15.33
C VAL A 482 10.44 -42.51 -15.17
N GLY A 483 11.56 -42.46 -14.46
CA GLY A 483 12.33 -41.24 -14.26
C GLY A 483 13.36 -40.97 -15.36
N PRO A 484 13.91 -39.75 -15.41
CA PRO A 484 14.97 -39.38 -16.34
C PRO A 484 16.23 -40.26 -16.20
N SER A 485 17.14 -40.13 -17.16
CA SER A 485 18.45 -40.79 -17.09
C SER A 485 19.14 -40.48 -15.76
N GLY A 486 19.68 -41.52 -15.12
CA GLY A 486 20.22 -41.45 -13.75
C GLY A 486 19.29 -42.01 -12.68
N THR A 487 18.00 -42.20 -12.99
CA THR A 487 17.06 -42.92 -12.10
C THR A 487 17.35 -44.42 -12.15
N THR A 488 17.67 -45.01 -11.00
CA THR A 488 17.93 -46.45 -10.84
C THR A 488 16.72 -47.18 -10.29
N ASP A 489 16.04 -46.56 -9.33
CA ASP A 489 14.91 -47.15 -8.62
C ASP A 489 13.78 -46.14 -8.44
N ARG A 490 12.62 -46.64 -8.05
CA ARG A 490 11.44 -45.84 -7.69
C ARG A 490 10.91 -46.28 -6.36
N LYS A 491 10.54 -45.34 -5.49
CA LYS A 491 9.94 -45.68 -4.20
C LYS A 491 8.49 -45.26 -4.17
N ILE A 492 7.66 -46.14 -3.63
CA ILE A 492 6.24 -45.90 -3.40
C ILE A 492 6.07 -45.53 -1.93
N TYR A 493 5.36 -44.43 -1.71
CA TYR A 493 5.02 -43.93 -0.40
C TYR A 493 3.50 -43.94 -0.22
N ARG A 494 3.05 -44.25 0.99
CA ARG A 494 1.67 -44.04 1.39
C ARG A 494 1.53 -43.50 2.80
N THR A 495 0.40 -42.88 3.10
CA THR A 495 0.02 -42.54 4.48
C THR A 495 -0.54 -43.77 5.20
N VAL A 496 -0.42 -43.77 6.53
CA VAL A 496 -1.30 -44.57 7.39
C VAL A 496 -2.76 -44.13 7.21
N ALA A 497 -3.72 -44.95 7.62
CA ALA A 497 -5.15 -44.66 7.53
C ALA A 497 -5.48 -43.32 8.18
N ALA A 498 -6.10 -42.42 7.41
CA ALA A 498 -6.44 -41.05 7.79
C ALA A 498 -5.27 -40.17 8.29
N GLY A 499 -4.02 -40.59 8.03
CA GLY A 499 -2.82 -39.81 8.34
C GLY A 499 -2.41 -38.86 7.22
N SER A 500 -1.40 -38.01 7.49
CA SER A 500 -0.83 -37.06 6.51
C SER A 500 0.63 -37.30 6.17
N GLN A 501 1.35 -38.12 6.95
CA GLN A 501 2.77 -38.41 6.73
C GLN A 501 2.93 -39.56 5.73
N LEU A 502 3.54 -39.27 4.57
CA LEU A 502 3.97 -40.29 3.61
C LEU A 502 5.13 -41.12 4.19
N LYS A 503 4.96 -42.45 4.18
CA LYS A 503 5.95 -43.44 4.60
C LYS A 503 6.20 -44.47 3.51
N LEU A 504 7.42 -44.96 3.44
CA LEU A 504 7.88 -45.90 2.42
C LEU A 504 7.09 -47.19 2.52
N GLN A 505 6.34 -47.52 1.47
CA GLN A 505 5.66 -48.80 1.34
C GLN A 505 6.61 -49.81 0.69
N GLN A 506 7.17 -49.49 -0.47
CA GLN A 506 8.14 -50.36 -1.13
C GLN A 506 9.10 -49.62 -2.08
N THR A 507 10.17 -50.31 -2.47
CA THR A 507 11.09 -49.90 -3.53
C THR A 507 10.90 -50.80 -4.76
N ILE A 508 10.67 -50.18 -5.91
CA ILE A 508 10.70 -50.79 -7.23
C ILE A 508 12.14 -50.66 -7.75
N ALA A 509 12.89 -51.76 -7.70
CA ALA A 509 14.31 -51.81 -8.06
C ALA A 509 14.55 -51.82 -9.59
N ASN A 510 13.90 -50.91 -10.30
CA ASN A 510 14.08 -50.67 -11.73
C ASN A 510 13.50 -49.31 -12.16
N ASN A 511 13.87 -48.88 -13.36
CA ASN A 511 13.32 -47.71 -14.05
C ASN A 511 12.63 -48.08 -15.38
N THR A 512 11.86 -49.18 -15.41
CA THR A 512 11.24 -49.70 -16.64
C THR A 512 9.76 -50.07 -16.51
N ALA A 513 9.31 -50.62 -15.39
CA ALA A 513 7.92 -51.07 -15.22
C ALA A 513 6.99 -49.92 -14.79
N THR A 514 5.84 -49.70 -15.41
CA THR A 514 4.90 -48.60 -15.04
C THR A 514 3.66 -49.06 -14.28
N ASP A 515 3.53 -50.37 -14.11
CA ASP A 515 2.41 -51.12 -13.55
C ASP A 515 2.92 -52.36 -12.78
N GLY A 516 2.00 -53.11 -12.14
CA GLY A 516 2.31 -54.38 -11.48
C GLY A 516 2.81 -54.26 -10.04
N VAL A 517 2.37 -53.22 -9.32
CA VAL A 517 2.63 -53.04 -7.89
C VAL A 517 1.36 -53.33 -7.10
N THR A 518 1.43 -54.23 -6.12
CA THR A 518 0.35 -54.46 -5.15
C THR A 518 0.84 -54.11 -3.76
N ASP A 519 0.11 -53.23 -3.09
CA ASP A 519 0.31 -52.91 -1.69
C ASP A 519 -0.59 -53.79 -0.81
N ALA A 520 0.06 -54.62 -0.01
CA ALA A 520 -0.55 -55.43 1.05
C ALA A 520 0.15 -55.19 2.40
N THR A 521 0.87 -54.07 2.53
CA THR A 521 1.68 -53.75 3.69
C THR A 521 0.81 -53.11 4.77
N ALA A 522 0.87 -53.57 6.01
CA ALA A 522 0.20 -52.92 7.14
C ALA A 522 0.81 -51.56 7.49
N ASP A 523 0.01 -50.63 7.99
CA ASP A 523 0.40 -49.26 8.38
C ASP A 523 1.58 -49.28 9.35
N ALA A 524 1.54 -50.20 10.31
CA ALA A 524 2.60 -50.39 11.31
C ALA A 524 3.93 -50.88 10.70
N SER A 525 3.88 -51.43 9.48
CA SER A 525 5.04 -51.97 8.75
C SER A 525 5.58 -51.01 7.69
N LEU A 526 5.01 -49.81 7.54
CA LEU A 526 5.54 -48.78 6.66
C LEU A 526 6.89 -48.25 7.18
N GLY A 527 7.80 -48.01 6.24
CA GLY A 527 9.18 -47.62 6.49
C GLY A 527 9.37 -46.12 6.72
N ALA A 528 10.52 -45.62 6.23
CA ALA A 528 10.96 -44.24 6.43
C ALA A 528 10.02 -43.19 5.81
N ASN A 529 10.05 -41.98 6.34
CA ASN A 529 9.30 -40.85 5.78
C ASN A 529 9.80 -40.49 4.36
N ALA A 530 8.90 -39.98 3.53
CA ALA A 530 9.26 -39.42 2.23
C ALA A 530 10.23 -38.22 2.36
N PRO A 531 11.13 -38.00 1.37
CA PRO A 531 12.01 -36.84 1.36
C PRO A 531 11.25 -35.50 1.40
N SER A 532 11.75 -34.54 2.18
CA SER A 532 11.26 -33.16 2.23
C SER A 532 12.15 -32.18 1.44
N SER A 533 13.25 -32.66 0.89
CA SER A 533 14.13 -31.94 -0.04
C SER A 533 14.62 -32.88 -1.13
N ASP A 534 14.92 -32.33 -2.31
CA ASP A 534 15.49 -33.09 -3.43
C ASP A 534 17.01 -33.27 -3.25
N THR A 535 17.47 -34.52 -3.27
CA THR A 535 18.88 -34.91 -3.18
C THR A 535 19.32 -35.77 -4.36
N SER A 536 18.46 -35.91 -5.36
CA SER A 536 18.65 -36.84 -6.49
C SER A 536 19.82 -36.46 -7.40
N GLY A 537 20.27 -35.20 -7.38
CA GLY A 537 21.28 -34.69 -8.31
C GLY A 537 20.82 -34.71 -9.79
N LEU A 538 19.55 -35.01 -10.05
CA LEU A 538 18.97 -34.94 -11.38
C LEU A 538 19.00 -33.49 -11.88
N THR A 539 19.20 -33.33 -13.18
CA THR A 539 19.13 -32.04 -13.86
C THR A 539 17.94 -32.03 -14.80
N GLN A 540 17.35 -30.85 -15.00
CA GLN A 540 16.25 -30.68 -15.96
C GLN A 540 16.66 -31.24 -17.33
N PRO A 541 15.74 -31.92 -18.04
CA PRO A 541 16.02 -32.39 -19.41
C PRO A 541 16.35 -31.22 -20.33
N THR A 542 17.06 -31.49 -21.42
CA THR A 542 17.28 -30.49 -22.47
C THR A 542 16.00 -30.28 -23.27
N GLY A 543 15.66 -29.01 -23.53
CA GLY A 543 14.44 -28.65 -24.23
C GLY A 543 14.19 -27.14 -24.21
N GLN A 544 13.06 -26.71 -24.77
CA GLN A 544 12.63 -25.32 -24.73
C GLN A 544 11.10 -25.23 -24.83
N VAL A 545 10.55 -24.13 -24.33
CA VAL A 545 9.18 -23.70 -24.65
C VAL A 545 9.25 -22.79 -25.88
N ASN A 546 8.55 -23.17 -26.94
CA ASN A 546 8.57 -22.42 -28.21
C ASN A 546 7.71 -21.14 -28.15
N PRO A 547 7.99 -20.14 -29.01
CA PRO A 547 7.11 -18.99 -29.19
C PRO A 547 5.67 -19.41 -29.52
N GLY A 548 4.70 -18.67 -28.97
CA GLY A 548 3.27 -18.92 -29.13
C GLY A 548 2.70 -20.08 -28.32
N ALA A 549 3.50 -20.75 -27.50
CA ALA A 549 3.00 -21.73 -26.55
C ALA A 549 2.02 -21.08 -25.55
N THR A 550 0.89 -21.75 -25.29
CA THR A 550 -0.16 -21.28 -24.38
C THR A 550 0.05 -21.72 -22.93
N SER A 551 1.23 -22.25 -22.62
CA SER A 551 1.66 -22.63 -21.28
C SER A 551 3.17 -22.52 -21.16
N LEU A 552 3.66 -22.04 -20.00
CA LEU A 552 5.07 -22.07 -19.63
C LEU A 552 5.28 -23.21 -18.63
N ILE A 553 5.95 -24.28 -19.07
CA ILE A 553 6.28 -25.41 -18.21
C ILE A 553 7.34 -24.98 -17.19
N VAL A 554 7.11 -25.25 -15.91
CA VAL A 554 7.99 -24.87 -14.80
C VAL A 554 8.15 -26.02 -13.82
N ALA A 555 9.34 -26.11 -13.20
CA ALA A 555 9.68 -27.17 -12.25
C ALA A 555 8.78 -27.19 -11.02
N SER A 556 8.24 -26.03 -10.67
CA SER A 556 7.33 -25.83 -9.55
C SER A 556 6.52 -24.57 -9.81
N THR A 557 5.23 -24.62 -9.49
CA THR A 557 4.33 -23.47 -9.57
C THR A 557 4.21 -22.73 -8.23
N GLY A 558 4.89 -23.18 -7.16
CA GLY A 558 4.71 -22.67 -5.80
C GLY A 558 5.04 -21.18 -5.60
N ALA A 559 5.88 -20.59 -6.46
CA ALA A 559 6.20 -19.17 -6.44
C ALA A 559 5.17 -18.28 -7.17
N PHE A 560 4.20 -18.87 -7.86
CA PHE A 560 3.28 -18.19 -8.76
C PHE A 560 1.85 -18.19 -8.20
N ARG A 561 1.08 -17.17 -8.57
CA ARG A 561 -0.28 -16.96 -8.05
C ARG A 561 -1.28 -17.86 -8.76
N SER A 562 -2.05 -18.66 -8.02
CA SER A 562 -3.02 -19.61 -8.60
C SER A 562 -4.12 -18.98 -9.45
N SER A 563 -4.47 -17.72 -9.19
CA SER A 563 -5.51 -16.95 -9.89
C SER A 563 -4.97 -16.10 -11.04
N GLY A 564 -3.80 -16.47 -11.57
CA GLY A 564 -3.14 -15.77 -12.66
C GLY A 564 -2.28 -14.59 -12.20
N GLY A 565 -1.41 -14.16 -13.10
CA GLY A 565 -0.44 -13.09 -12.88
C GLY A 565 0.56 -12.95 -14.02
N TRP A 566 1.73 -12.44 -13.66
CA TRP A 566 2.86 -12.23 -14.58
C TRP A 566 4.07 -13.05 -14.13
N ALA A 567 4.93 -13.39 -15.07
CA ALA A 567 6.19 -14.09 -14.85
C ALA A 567 7.30 -13.36 -15.61
N ILE A 568 8.46 -13.19 -14.98
CA ILE A 568 9.64 -12.54 -15.57
C ILE A 568 10.60 -13.63 -16.05
N LEU A 569 10.98 -13.54 -17.31
CA LEU A 569 12.06 -14.33 -17.91
C LEU A 569 13.28 -13.43 -18.21
N PRO A 570 14.48 -14.01 -18.35
CA PRO A 570 15.67 -13.25 -18.72
C PRO A 570 15.51 -12.55 -20.07
N GLY A 571 16.25 -11.46 -20.27
CA GLY A 571 16.15 -10.66 -21.48
C GLY A 571 14.92 -9.73 -21.53
N GLY A 572 14.22 -9.54 -20.41
CA GLY A 572 13.10 -8.60 -20.30
C GLY A 572 11.79 -9.13 -20.89
N GLN A 573 11.65 -10.44 -21.05
CA GLN A 573 10.41 -11.05 -21.52
C GLN A 573 9.45 -11.27 -20.34
N TYR A 574 8.26 -10.69 -20.43
CA TYR A 574 7.20 -10.81 -19.43
C TYR A 574 6.07 -11.68 -19.97
N VAL A 575 5.72 -12.74 -19.25
CA VAL A 575 4.70 -13.71 -19.64
C VAL A 575 3.49 -13.59 -18.73
N ARG A 576 2.32 -13.36 -19.31
CA ARG A 576 1.03 -13.37 -18.59
C ARG A 576 0.50 -14.80 -18.54
N TYR A 577 -0.09 -15.19 -17.42
CA TYR A 577 -0.78 -16.47 -17.26
C TYR A 577 -2.07 -16.29 -16.45
N THR A 578 -3.08 -17.12 -16.67
CA THR A 578 -4.39 -17.02 -16.01
C THR A 578 -4.62 -18.09 -14.96
N GLY A 579 -3.77 -19.13 -14.91
CA GLY A 579 -3.88 -20.21 -13.94
C GLY A 579 -2.61 -21.07 -13.85
N LEU A 580 -2.69 -22.11 -13.04
CA LEU A 580 -1.60 -23.07 -12.81
C LEU A 580 -2.10 -24.49 -13.08
N SER A 581 -1.20 -25.37 -13.51
CA SER A 581 -1.34 -26.82 -13.39
C SER A 581 -0.23 -27.36 -12.47
N ALA A 582 -0.11 -28.69 -12.32
CA ALA A 582 0.90 -29.31 -11.46
C ALA A 582 2.36 -28.93 -11.83
N GLY A 583 2.62 -28.51 -13.08
CA GLY A 583 3.98 -28.18 -13.56
C GLY A 583 4.02 -27.12 -14.65
N ALA A 584 3.00 -26.26 -14.75
CA ALA A 584 2.99 -25.19 -15.75
C ALA A 584 2.17 -23.97 -15.31
N LEU A 585 2.59 -22.80 -15.78
CA LEU A 585 1.75 -21.61 -15.85
C LEU A 585 0.87 -21.73 -17.09
N THR A 586 -0.45 -21.70 -16.94
CA THR A 586 -1.42 -21.98 -18.01
C THR A 586 -2.19 -20.74 -18.43
N GLY A 587 -2.80 -20.79 -19.61
CA GLY A 587 -3.55 -19.65 -20.16
C GLY A 587 -2.65 -18.51 -20.60
N VAL A 588 -1.44 -18.85 -21.06
CA VAL A 588 -0.52 -17.87 -21.66
C VAL A 588 -1.08 -17.46 -23.02
N PRO A 589 -1.11 -16.15 -23.36
CA PRO A 589 -1.52 -15.70 -24.70
C PRO A 589 -0.62 -16.29 -25.79
N ALA A 590 -1.21 -16.75 -26.89
CA ALA A 590 -0.45 -17.27 -28.03
C ALA A 590 0.27 -16.16 -28.83
N THR A 591 -0.21 -14.93 -28.77
CA THR A 591 0.35 -13.75 -29.44
C THR A 591 0.07 -12.50 -28.64
N GLY A 592 0.80 -11.41 -28.92
CA GLY A 592 0.53 -10.10 -28.33
C GLY A 592 1.16 -9.93 -26.94
N THR A 593 0.58 -9.02 -26.16
CA THR A 593 1.08 -8.63 -24.84
C THR A 593 1.08 -9.82 -23.87
N GLY A 594 2.21 -10.06 -23.20
CA GLY A 594 2.33 -11.18 -22.25
C GLY A 594 2.47 -12.57 -22.89
N ALA A 595 2.60 -12.68 -24.22
CA ALA A 595 2.85 -13.94 -24.90
C ALA A 595 4.31 -14.39 -24.82
N ILE A 596 4.56 -15.67 -25.10
CA ILE A 596 5.92 -16.18 -25.32
C ILE A 596 6.34 -15.81 -26.76
N LEU A 597 7.16 -14.76 -26.91
CA LEU A 597 7.61 -14.22 -28.20
C LEU A 597 8.96 -14.80 -28.65
N ALA A 598 9.82 -15.16 -27.69
CA ALA A 598 11.10 -15.83 -27.94
C ALA A 598 11.11 -17.22 -27.30
N ALA A 599 11.87 -18.15 -27.90
CA ALA A 599 12.02 -19.49 -27.35
C ALA A 599 12.71 -19.44 -25.98
N VAL A 600 12.16 -20.16 -25.01
CA VAL A 600 12.64 -20.16 -23.63
C VAL A 600 13.25 -21.53 -23.35
N SER A 601 14.57 -21.61 -23.31
CA SER A 601 15.28 -22.85 -22.99
C SER A 601 14.87 -23.37 -21.61
N TYR A 602 14.79 -24.68 -21.46
CA TYR A 602 14.69 -25.30 -20.13
C TYR A 602 15.93 -24.92 -19.31
N ASN A 603 15.77 -24.96 -17.99
CA ASN A 603 16.75 -24.47 -17.00
C ASN A 603 16.92 -22.93 -16.98
N THR A 604 16.12 -22.19 -17.74
CA THR A 604 16.00 -20.74 -17.60
C THR A 604 15.28 -20.40 -16.30
N THR A 605 15.80 -19.46 -15.52
CA THR A 605 15.09 -18.96 -14.33
C THR A 605 13.87 -18.15 -14.71
N VAL A 606 12.74 -18.41 -14.07
CA VAL A 606 11.52 -17.62 -14.17
C VAL A 606 11.12 -17.14 -12.77
N THR A 607 10.81 -15.86 -12.61
CA THR A 607 10.45 -15.28 -11.31
C THR A 607 9.06 -14.62 -11.34
N ALA A 608 8.41 -14.56 -10.18
CA ALA A 608 7.19 -13.79 -10.00
C ALA A 608 7.54 -12.32 -9.71
N PRO A 609 7.03 -11.36 -10.50
CA PRO A 609 7.15 -9.94 -10.21
C PRO A 609 6.27 -9.54 -9.02
N PRO A 610 6.59 -8.44 -8.32
CA PRO A 610 5.61 -7.75 -7.48
C PRO A 610 4.40 -7.29 -8.31
N LEU A 611 3.20 -7.33 -7.73
CA LEU A 611 1.95 -7.01 -8.43
C LEU A 611 1.08 -6.07 -7.61
N LEU A 612 0.39 -5.15 -8.27
CA LEU A 612 -0.88 -4.59 -7.78
C LEU A 612 -2.02 -5.38 -8.39
N ILE A 613 -2.96 -5.84 -7.55
CA ILE A 613 -4.06 -6.73 -7.93
C ILE A 613 -5.41 -6.09 -7.66
N GLY A 614 -6.43 -6.60 -8.35
CA GLY A 614 -7.81 -6.13 -8.18
C GLY A 614 -8.06 -4.77 -8.83
N VAL A 615 -7.30 -4.43 -9.86
CA VAL A 615 -7.67 -3.31 -10.74
C VAL A 615 -9.01 -3.66 -11.40
N PRO A 616 -10.00 -2.76 -11.40
CA PRO A 616 -11.27 -3.03 -12.05
C PRO A 616 -11.10 -3.32 -13.55
N ALA A 617 -11.81 -4.31 -14.08
CA ALA A 617 -11.78 -4.63 -15.50
C ALA A 617 -12.50 -3.58 -16.38
N SER A 618 -13.33 -2.72 -15.79
CA SER A 618 -14.03 -1.63 -16.48
C SER A 618 -14.50 -0.57 -15.48
N GLY A 619 -14.92 0.59 -15.98
CA GLY A 619 -15.44 1.69 -15.15
C GLY A 619 -14.36 2.57 -14.51
N THR A 620 -14.75 3.30 -13.46
CA THR A 620 -13.84 4.21 -12.74
C THR A 620 -12.69 3.44 -12.11
N GLY A 621 -11.46 3.94 -12.27
CA GLY A 621 -10.27 3.31 -11.73
C GLY A 621 -9.74 2.11 -12.54
N ALA A 622 -10.38 1.75 -13.66
CA ALA A 622 -9.95 0.69 -14.56
C ALA A 622 -8.90 1.14 -15.59
N ILE A 623 -8.19 0.18 -16.18
CA ILE A 623 -7.35 0.41 -17.37
C ILE A 623 -8.27 0.45 -18.59
N LEU A 624 -8.70 1.64 -19.01
CA LEU A 624 -9.63 1.82 -20.13
C LEU A 624 -8.94 1.83 -21.51
N ALA A 625 -7.63 2.10 -21.53
CA ALA A 625 -6.79 2.07 -22.71
C ALA A 625 -5.46 1.43 -22.34
N THR A 626 -4.82 0.77 -23.30
CA THR A 626 -3.53 0.10 -23.11
C THR A 626 -2.50 1.04 -22.46
N LEU A 627 -1.75 0.50 -21.50
CA LEU A 627 -0.51 1.06 -20.96
C LEU A 627 0.63 0.46 -21.79
N PRO A 628 1.19 1.20 -22.75
CA PRO A 628 1.90 0.62 -23.91
C PRO A 628 3.32 0.15 -23.63
N GLU A 629 3.96 0.65 -22.56
CA GLU A 629 5.40 0.47 -22.36
C GLU A 629 5.74 0.00 -20.95
N ALA A 630 6.81 -0.78 -20.83
CA ALA A 630 7.51 -0.96 -19.57
C ALA A 630 8.16 0.37 -19.14
N ASN A 631 8.46 0.52 -17.85
CA ASN A 631 9.04 1.69 -17.20
C ASN A 631 8.13 2.92 -17.06
N LEU A 632 6.82 2.81 -17.33
CA LEU A 632 5.88 3.87 -16.97
C LEU A 632 5.87 4.08 -15.45
N GLU A 633 6.04 5.33 -15.02
CA GLU A 633 6.00 5.68 -13.61
C GLU A 633 4.58 5.54 -13.05
N ILE A 634 4.49 4.89 -11.89
CA ILE A 634 3.24 4.66 -11.16
C ILE A 634 3.39 5.26 -9.76
N TYR A 635 2.63 6.30 -9.46
CA TYR A 635 2.70 6.99 -8.16
C TYR A 635 1.48 6.68 -7.32
N LEU A 636 1.65 6.49 -6.01
CA LEU A 636 0.51 6.44 -5.10
C LEU A 636 -0.23 7.79 -5.11
N VAL A 637 -1.55 7.73 -5.03
CA VAL A 637 -2.41 8.91 -4.90
C VAL A 637 -3.23 8.80 -3.63
N VAL A 638 -3.09 9.80 -2.78
CA VAL A 638 -3.92 10.01 -1.61
C VAL A 638 -5.01 11.03 -1.95
N GLN A 639 -6.24 10.78 -1.53
CA GLN A 639 -7.32 11.76 -1.56
C GLN A 639 -7.74 12.08 -0.12
N ARG A 640 -7.84 13.37 0.21
CA ARG A 640 -8.31 13.87 1.50
C ARG A 640 -9.47 14.83 1.29
N ASP A 641 -10.57 14.58 1.98
CA ASP A 641 -11.81 15.37 1.91
C ASP A 641 -12.11 16.01 3.26
N ASP A 642 -12.47 17.30 3.25
CA ASP A 642 -13.08 17.96 4.39
C ASP A 642 -14.58 18.12 4.14
N VAL A 643 -15.35 17.10 4.53
CA VAL A 643 -16.80 17.07 4.30
C VAL A 643 -17.56 18.20 5.01
N VAL A 644 -17.01 18.72 6.12
CA VAL A 644 -17.63 19.82 6.87
C VAL A 644 -17.47 21.11 6.08
N ARG A 645 -16.26 21.40 5.58
CA ARG A 645 -16.01 22.57 4.74
C ARG A 645 -16.66 22.47 3.36
N GLN A 646 -16.78 21.26 2.79
CA GLN A 646 -17.57 21.02 1.58
C GLN A 646 -19.03 21.43 1.79
N ALA A 647 -19.66 20.98 2.87
CA ALA A 647 -21.03 21.35 3.20
C ALA A 647 -21.18 22.87 3.44
N ALA A 648 -20.23 23.49 4.15
CA ALA A 648 -20.24 24.94 4.37
C ALA A 648 -20.11 25.73 3.05
N LEU A 649 -19.18 25.37 2.18
CA LEU A 649 -18.99 26.04 0.89
C LEU A 649 -20.18 25.83 -0.05
N ALA A 650 -20.77 24.63 -0.07
CA ALA A 650 -21.95 24.33 -0.85
C ALA A 650 -23.14 25.26 -0.50
N VAL A 651 -23.29 25.64 0.78
CA VAL A 651 -24.30 26.62 1.21
C VAL A 651 -24.01 28.01 0.65
N LEU A 652 -22.73 28.42 0.56
CA LEU A 652 -22.33 29.75 0.07
C LEU A 652 -22.43 29.87 -1.46
N THR A 653 -22.00 28.86 -2.21
CA THR A 653 -21.85 28.97 -3.68
C THR A 653 -22.94 28.25 -4.46
N GLY A 654 -23.70 27.36 -3.82
CA GLY A 654 -24.49 26.33 -4.50
C GLY A 654 -23.61 25.21 -5.06
N GLY A 655 -24.15 23.98 -5.12
CA GLY A 655 -23.45 22.80 -5.66
C GLY A 655 -23.01 21.80 -4.59
N ASP A 656 -21.89 21.11 -4.84
CA ASP A 656 -21.31 20.09 -3.95
C ASP A 656 -20.25 20.63 -2.99
N GLY A 657 -19.82 21.89 -3.16
CA GLY A 657 -18.81 22.53 -2.33
C GLY A 657 -17.41 21.92 -2.47
N ILE A 658 -17.16 21.14 -3.53
CA ILE A 658 -15.86 20.52 -3.79
C ILE A 658 -14.99 21.48 -4.60
N VAL A 659 -13.86 21.87 -4.01
CA VAL A 659 -12.80 22.63 -4.70
C VAL A 659 -11.48 21.94 -4.43
N GLU A 660 -10.79 21.56 -5.50
CA GLU A 660 -9.70 20.59 -5.45
C GLU A 660 -8.31 21.26 -5.49
N GLY A 661 -7.43 20.79 -4.61
CA GLY A 661 -6.01 21.09 -4.61
C GLY A 661 -5.19 19.86 -5.00
N TRP A 662 -3.99 20.08 -5.56
CA TRP A 662 -3.07 19.00 -5.92
C TRP A 662 -1.69 19.28 -5.35
N LEU A 663 -1.13 18.29 -4.64
CA LEU A 663 0.23 18.30 -4.11
C LEU A 663 1.03 17.18 -4.76
N GLN A 664 2.26 17.50 -5.16
CA GLN A 664 3.16 16.53 -5.78
C GLN A 664 4.48 16.49 -5.02
N ASP A 665 4.79 15.34 -4.41
CA ASP A 665 6.11 15.04 -3.85
C ASP A 665 6.34 13.53 -3.90
N ARG A 666 6.93 13.10 -5.01
CA ARG A 666 7.15 11.69 -5.41
C ARG A 666 8.12 10.90 -4.52
N ARG A 667 8.45 11.43 -3.35
CA ARG A 667 9.36 10.83 -2.38
C ARG A 667 8.64 10.44 -1.08
N LEU A 668 7.48 11.05 -0.81
CA LEU A 668 6.76 10.85 0.45
C LEU A 668 6.02 9.52 0.45
N SER A 669 6.06 8.82 1.58
CA SER A 669 5.17 7.68 1.85
C SER A 669 3.70 8.10 1.87
N GLU A 670 2.80 7.12 1.81
CA GLU A 670 1.36 7.37 1.92
C GLU A 670 1.01 8.16 3.19
N THR A 671 1.55 7.76 4.35
CA THR A 671 1.32 8.43 5.64
C THR A 671 1.79 9.89 5.64
N GLU A 672 2.99 10.16 5.12
CA GLU A 672 3.52 11.52 5.03
C GLU A 672 2.72 12.37 4.04
N MET A 673 2.24 11.77 2.95
CA MET A 673 1.42 12.46 1.97
C MET A 673 0.02 12.79 2.52
N ILE A 674 -0.59 11.87 3.31
CA ILE A 674 -1.83 12.13 4.06
C ILE A 674 -1.65 13.34 4.97
N ALA A 675 -0.62 13.33 5.81
CA ALA A 675 -0.36 14.42 6.75
C ALA A 675 -0.17 15.76 6.02
N ARG A 676 0.50 15.76 4.86
CA ARG A 676 0.70 16.97 4.05
C ARG A 676 -0.58 17.47 3.40
N CYS A 677 -1.44 16.58 2.92
CA CYS A 677 -2.74 16.95 2.37
C CYS A 677 -3.68 17.49 3.46
N ASP A 678 -3.68 16.88 4.65
CA ASP A 678 -4.46 17.35 5.80
C ASP A 678 -4.00 18.74 6.26
N ALA A 679 -2.68 18.99 6.34
CA ALA A 679 -2.15 20.32 6.64
C ALA A 679 -2.52 21.36 5.56
N ALA A 680 -2.59 20.95 4.29
CA ALA A 680 -3.00 21.84 3.20
C ALA A 680 -4.50 22.15 3.22
N LEU A 681 -5.35 21.20 3.63
CA LEU A 681 -6.77 21.42 3.92
C LEU A 681 -6.94 22.37 5.09
N GLU A 682 -6.14 22.24 6.14
CA GLU A 682 -6.18 23.17 7.28
C GLU A 682 -5.79 24.59 6.87
N MET A 683 -4.74 24.74 6.05
CA MET A 683 -4.25 26.05 5.60
C MET A 683 -5.17 26.74 4.59
N ASN A 684 -5.83 25.97 3.72
CA ASN A 684 -6.59 26.51 2.59
C ASN A 684 -8.08 26.18 2.66
N GLY A 685 -8.57 25.60 3.75
CA GLY A 685 -9.97 25.21 3.88
C GLY A 685 -10.92 26.38 4.09
N ASP A 686 -10.42 27.45 4.70
CA ASP A 686 -11.24 28.59 5.12
C ASP A 686 -11.02 29.81 4.21
N PRO A 687 -12.00 30.73 4.14
CA PRO A 687 -11.82 32.00 3.46
C PRO A 687 -10.65 32.78 4.06
N ALA A 688 -9.77 33.32 3.23
CA ALA A 688 -8.67 34.16 3.66
C ALA A 688 -9.25 35.48 4.14
N VAL A 689 -8.81 35.91 5.32
CA VAL A 689 -9.25 37.16 5.92
C VAL A 689 -8.06 38.10 5.91
N GLY A 690 -8.19 39.18 5.16
CA GLY A 690 -7.22 40.26 5.08
C GLY A 690 -7.73 41.52 5.81
N VAL A 691 -6.85 42.19 6.55
CA VAL A 691 -7.13 43.46 7.22
C VAL A 691 -6.06 44.47 6.83
N ALA A 692 -6.48 45.64 6.35
CA ALA A 692 -5.59 46.77 6.08
C ALA A 692 -5.98 47.96 6.95
N TRP A 693 -5.02 48.57 7.64
CA TRP A 693 -5.28 49.70 8.52
C TRP A 693 -4.08 50.63 8.64
N ASP A 694 -4.35 51.90 8.93
CA ASP A 694 -3.32 52.87 9.27
C ASP A 694 -3.23 53.00 10.79
N THR A 695 -2.03 53.00 11.37
CA THR A 695 -1.85 53.18 12.82
C THR A 695 -0.58 53.92 13.24
N ARG A 696 -0.57 54.51 14.44
CA ARG A 696 0.64 55.02 15.10
C ARG A 696 1.28 54.03 16.08
N ASP A 697 0.65 52.88 16.33
CA ASP A 697 1.18 51.86 17.22
C ASP A 697 2.52 51.31 16.71
N ARG A 698 3.56 51.44 17.53
CA ARG A 698 4.91 50.95 17.22
C ARG A 698 5.04 49.44 17.32
N SER A 699 4.09 48.77 17.96
CA SER A 699 4.08 47.31 18.04
C SER A 699 3.83 46.65 16.68
N VAL A 700 3.14 47.36 15.76
CA VAL A 700 2.80 46.92 14.41
C VAL A 700 4.04 46.96 13.52
N GLN A 701 4.55 45.78 13.20
CA GLN A 701 5.74 45.54 12.37
C GLN A 701 5.49 44.28 11.55
N ALA A 702 6.14 44.16 10.39
CA ALA A 702 6.00 42.98 9.56
C ALA A 702 6.46 41.70 10.31
N ALA A 703 5.92 40.55 9.91
CA ALA A 703 6.10 39.23 10.50
C ALA A 703 5.57 39.02 11.93
N LYS A 704 4.99 40.03 12.58
CA LYS A 704 4.28 39.87 13.86
C LYS A 704 2.84 39.41 13.65
N LEU A 705 2.26 38.86 14.72
CA LEU A 705 0.84 38.52 14.78
C LEU A 705 0.03 39.69 15.35
N VAL A 706 -1.23 39.83 14.95
CA VAL A 706 -2.18 40.81 15.50
C VAL A 706 -3.54 40.15 15.68
N THR A 707 -4.24 40.53 16.74
CA THR A 707 -5.61 40.11 17.00
C THR A 707 -6.58 41.26 16.76
N PHE A 708 -7.67 40.99 16.06
CA PHE A 708 -8.78 41.90 15.87
C PHE A 708 -10.04 41.33 16.52
N ASP A 709 -10.55 42.01 17.55
CA ASP A 709 -11.82 41.70 18.22
C ASP A 709 -12.72 42.93 18.18
N LEU A 710 -13.36 43.12 17.02
CA LEU A 710 -14.22 44.25 16.71
C LEU A 710 -15.64 43.73 16.50
N THR A 711 -16.38 43.63 17.59
CA THR A 711 -17.76 43.13 17.60
C THR A 711 -18.67 44.00 16.73
N ALA A 712 -18.41 45.31 16.70
CA ALA A 712 -19.12 46.26 15.85
C ALA A 712 -18.97 45.98 14.35
N LEU A 713 -17.89 45.31 13.92
CA LEU A 713 -17.60 44.97 12.54
C LEU A 713 -17.74 43.47 12.22
N ALA A 714 -18.23 42.67 13.18
CA ALA A 714 -18.28 41.22 13.08
C ALA A 714 -16.92 40.61 12.64
N LEU A 715 -15.85 41.12 13.24
CA LEU A 715 -14.48 40.65 13.03
C LEU A 715 -13.93 40.12 14.36
N SER A 716 -13.62 38.83 14.38
CA SER A 716 -13.06 38.13 15.54
C SER A 716 -11.94 37.21 15.03
N GLU A 717 -10.83 37.81 14.64
CA GLU A 717 -9.67 37.12 14.09
C GLU A 717 -8.52 37.18 15.07
N THR A 718 -8.00 36.02 15.44
CA THR A 718 -6.81 35.89 16.27
C THR A 718 -5.62 35.57 15.39
N ASP A 719 -4.46 36.10 15.75
CA ASP A 719 -3.18 35.72 15.14
C ASP A 719 -3.09 35.94 13.61
N LEU A 720 -3.72 37.00 13.08
CA LEU A 720 -3.46 37.42 11.70
C LEU A 720 -2.00 37.86 11.58
N LYS A 721 -1.31 37.40 10.54
CA LYS A 721 0.09 37.75 10.34
C LYS A 721 0.22 39.05 9.57
N ILE A 722 1.00 40.00 10.09
CA ILE A 722 1.29 41.28 9.45
C ILE A 722 2.31 41.05 8.33
N GLN A 723 1.88 41.23 7.08
CA GLN A 723 2.63 40.91 5.88
C GLN A 723 3.45 42.09 5.38
N ARG A 724 2.88 43.30 5.53
CA ARG A 724 3.49 44.53 5.05
C ARG A 724 3.21 45.69 5.98
N VAL A 725 4.21 46.52 6.24
CA VAL A 725 4.07 47.77 6.98
C VAL A 725 4.84 48.88 6.28
N THR A 726 4.15 49.92 5.84
CA THR A 726 4.78 51.14 5.32
C THR A 726 4.76 52.24 6.40
N ILE A 727 5.92 52.59 6.92
CA ILE A 727 6.14 53.70 7.83
C ILE A 727 6.38 54.98 7.02
N ASN A 728 5.53 55.98 7.20
CA ASN A 728 5.60 57.27 6.50
C ASN A 728 5.05 58.41 7.36
N ARG A 729 4.88 59.60 6.75
CA ARG A 729 4.30 60.79 7.40
C ARG A 729 5.04 61.15 8.69
N PHE A 730 6.37 61.20 8.62
CA PHE A 730 7.25 61.42 9.78
C PHE A 730 7.11 62.79 10.44
N LEU A 731 6.48 63.78 9.79
CA LEU A 731 6.23 65.12 10.33
C LEU A 731 4.75 65.43 10.60
N ASP A 732 3.84 64.49 10.32
CA ASP A 732 2.39 64.71 10.44
C ASP A 732 1.93 64.74 11.92
N GLY A 733 1.33 65.85 12.36
CA GLY A 733 0.98 66.09 13.77
C GLY A 733 2.11 66.67 14.64
N GLY A 734 3.24 67.07 14.04
CA GLY A 734 4.36 67.73 14.72
C GLY A 734 5.42 66.77 15.29
N VAL A 735 6.54 67.32 15.79
CA VAL A 735 7.74 66.58 16.24
C VAL A 735 7.57 65.74 17.51
N THR A 736 6.35 65.60 18.02
CA THR A 736 6.01 64.93 19.28
C THR A 736 5.24 63.63 19.09
N VAL A 737 4.93 63.23 17.86
CA VAL A 737 4.12 62.04 17.60
C VAL A 737 4.85 61.03 16.70
N TRP A 738 4.60 59.74 16.93
CA TRP A 738 5.18 58.67 16.12
C TRP A 738 4.68 58.73 14.68
N PRO A 739 5.52 58.31 13.70
CA PRO A 739 5.11 58.23 12.31
C PRO A 739 3.96 57.24 12.13
N TRP A 740 3.17 57.48 11.08
CA TRP A 740 2.10 56.57 10.68
C TRP A 740 2.66 55.29 10.06
N ARG A 741 1.91 54.21 10.23
CA ARG A 741 2.15 52.89 9.67
C ARG A 741 0.92 52.45 8.91
N LYS A 742 1.06 52.24 7.61
CA LYS A 742 0.06 51.53 6.82
C LYS A 742 0.36 50.05 6.87
N ALA A 743 -0.48 49.27 7.54
CA ALA A 743 -0.27 47.86 7.79
C ALA A 743 -1.29 46.99 7.04
N GLU A 744 -0.84 45.81 6.63
CA GLU A 744 -1.64 44.78 5.98
C GLU A 744 -1.36 43.45 6.69
N ALA A 745 -2.42 42.78 7.15
CA ALA A 745 -2.36 41.47 7.79
C ALA A 745 -3.33 40.49 7.15
N SER A 746 -3.00 39.20 7.16
CA SER A 746 -3.82 38.16 6.55
C SER A 746 -3.74 36.83 7.30
N SER A 747 -4.80 36.03 7.21
CA SER A 747 -4.80 34.63 7.65
C SER A 747 -4.12 33.70 6.63
N ALA A 748 -4.02 34.13 5.37
CA ALA A 748 -3.25 33.45 4.33
C ALA A 748 -1.88 34.10 4.18
N ARG A 749 -0.79 33.31 4.09
CA ARG A 749 0.53 33.83 3.71
C ARG A 749 0.49 34.27 2.24
N ASP A 750 1.04 35.44 1.92
CA ASP A 750 1.10 35.93 0.54
C ASP A 750 1.70 34.86 -0.37
N THR A 751 0.88 34.37 -1.29
CA THR A 751 1.38 33.67 -2.47
C THR A 751 1.88 34.72 -3.45
N PHE A 752 2.82 34.34 -4.31
CA PHE A 752 3.31 35.21 -5.39
C PHE A 752 2.16 35.80 -6.24
N GLU A 753 1.05 35.07 -6.39
CA GLU A 753 -0.14 35.50 -7.10
C GLU A 753 -0.91 36.62 -6.36
N ALA A 754 -0.93 36.63 -5.04
CA ALA A 754 -1.50 37.72 -4.23
C ALA A 754 -0.69 39.02 -4.39
N LEU A 755 0.64 38.90 -4.38
CA LEU A 755 1.56 40.02 -4.59
C LEU A 755 1.43 40.63 -6.01
N VAL A 756 1.29 39.79 -7.05
CA VAL A 756 1.10 40.23 -8.44
C VAL A 756 -0.26 40.93 -8.64
N ARG A 757 -1.32 40.49 -7.94
CA ARG A 757 -2.62 41.19 -7.95
C ARG A 757 -2.52 42.57 -7.30
N GLN A 758 -1.74 42.68 -6.24
CA GLN A 758 -1.54 43.94 -5.52
C GLN A 758 -0.66 44.95 -6.28
N ILE A 759 0.30 44.48 -7.08
CA ILE A 759 1.15 45.33 -7.93
C ILE A 759 0.41 45.83 -9.17
N LYS A 760 -0.60 45.10 -9.65
CA LYS A 760 -1.30 45.44 -10.90
C LYS A 760 -2.35 46.56 -10.78
N GLY A 761 -2.75 46.94 -9.57
CA GLY A 761 -3.75 48.00 -9.34
C GLY A 761 -5.14 47.59 -9.79
#